data_AF-A0A845DTT4-F1
#
_entry.id   AF-A0A845DTT4-F1
#
_cell.length_a   1.000
_cell.length_b   1.000
_cell.length_c   1.000
_cell.angle_alpha   90.00
_cell.angle_beta   90.00
_cell.angle_gamma   90.00
#
_symmetry.space_group_name_H-M   'P 1'
#
loop_
_entity.id
_entity.type
_entity.pdbx_description
1 polymer ?
#
loop_
_entity_poly.entity_id
_entity_poly.type
_entity_poly.pdbx_seq_one_letter_code
_entity_poly.pdbx_strand_id
1 'polypeptide(L)'
;MIMIIIIIMRRITVKYLMKHMLVTMVLFGLADLAVHTKTQAEELPEHSYVDFSSDRSTWFFRTDGGDRSTAFFDFFSPFDPTVKVEGYDPLTSYELEHRYYFGEDDALMVHIEDMKKMYDPYFDYTMEEDTLRVRHTAFDKLLTSGIGERSTTIQYTKKVWDLSIDLSEAEGTYDYREFQPVEGGRNKGAVKPDELNEEAGLTGKSFTLSSGSIEQKEEGVYVPLASLMEWMGKTSFEEQGYLTVQSEGVADVTASVDRPDVEVSDVVVPKPSNIWQGGEDETYTWADYMKDVEDGERQTGWLWQSFHVASDASFKDEDGDPVHVKADRIVPFSLYVPSTYDPEKTRLTFMLHGGTGNEHTPTYRLMKEGIPVETYAEEYNYILLSPNGWTQNPIWREKQALYSVERSLAEALQQFPVPDDHLFITGNSLGGRGTLEIAARFPDRFQAMAATAPKITDRAPEGGTMVNIEGTDYDLSAVKDLPALIVQGTADTTTSFKVQIGSGESPGSIVSSVMPKLENARYMTVENGDHSYSYAAVLEPIFDFFEDQLTEENAEAPDTAVLYKESDRAAANGEQVKLDQNTEVVNGTMMVALSSVKELYKASADVYPIHLYDSDSEQPADYWTLVVNNQTMNITPGEEAYRLNMERYKEDAKVTRSGAPSDEDQLNASPVFTEAPYEKNGELYVPAEEVLTALGLDVTIREENVWQKYRAFWGSGAAVIVFALIGGWVIFRKRSASKSESNQRKQA
;
A
#
# COMPACT_ATOMS: atom_id res chain seq x y z
N MET A 1 -81.32 8.27 21.43
CA MET A 1 -81.61 8.28 19.98
C MET A 1 -80.32 8.53 19.20
N ILE A 2 -79.28 7.74 19.48
CA ILE A 2 -77.90 7.87 18.94
C ILE A 2 -77.46 6.53 18.28
N MET A 3 -78.38 5.57 18.16
CA MET A 3 -78.10 4.23 17.61
C MET A 3 -78.80 3.92 16.29
N ILE A 4 -79.38 4.94 15.62
CA ILE A 4 -80.07 4.79 14.32
C ILE A 4 -79.38 5.59 13.19
N ILE A 5 -78.43 6.48 13.51
CA ILE A 5 -77.68 7.27 12.50
C ILE A 5 -76.37 6.57 12.05
N ILE A 6 -75.85 5.61 12.84
CA ILE A 6 -74.59 4.91 12.55
C ILE A 6 -74.78 3.74 11.54
N ILE A 7 -76.01 3.29 11.29
CA ILE A 7 -76.29 2.16 10.39
C ILE A 7 -76.60 2.61 8.95
N ILE A 8 -76.91 3.89 8.73
CA ILE A 8 -77.21 4.43 7.38
C ILE A 8 -75.97 5.08 6.74
N MET A 9 -74.98 5.55 7.51
CA MET A 9 -73.72 6.08 6.96
C MET A 9 -72.65 5.01 6.64
N ARG A 10 -72.86 3.74 7.01
CA ARG A 10 -71.93 2.63 6.65
C ARG A 10 -72.28 1.90 5.35
N ARG A 11 -73.36 2.28 4.64
CA ARG A 11 -73.78 1.63 3.38
C ARG A 11 -73.56 2.45 2.10
N ILE A 12 -72.99 3.64 2.19
CA ILE A 12 -72.73 4.50 1.02
C ILE A 12 -71.23 4.60 0.67
N THR A 13 -70.32 4.26 1.58
CA THR A 13 -68.86 4.39 1.35
C THR A 13 -68.17 3.16 0.78
N VAL A 14 -68.88 2.02 0.61
CA VAL A 14 -68.28 0.77 0.06
C VAL A 14 -68.56 0.59 -1.43
N LYS A 15 -69.56 1.27 -2.01
CA LYS A 15 -69.86 1.19 -3.44
C LYS A 15 -69.00 2.11 -4.34
N TYR A 16 -68.30 3.08 -3.75
CA TYR A 16 -67.39 3.96 -4.49
C TYR A 16 -65.91 3.52 -4.45
N LEU A 17 -65.53 2.63 -3.52
CA LEU A 17 -64.14 2.17 -3.40
C LEU A 17 -63.81 1.03 -4.37
N MET A 18 -64.77 0.16 -4.71
CA MET A 18 -64.55 -0.96 -5.64
C MET A 18 -64.54 -0.56 -7.13
N LYS A 19 -65.12 0.60 -7.50
CA LYS A 19 -65.15 1.04 -8.90
C LYS A 19 -63.88 1.80 -9.32
N HIS A 20 -63.08 2.26 -8.36
CA HIS A 20 -61.77 2.84 -8.63
C HIS A 20 -60.64 1.79 -8.57
N MET A 21 -60.71 0.77 -7.70
CA MET A 21 -59.74 -0.33 -7.70
C MET A 21 -59.73 -1.14 -9.01
N LEU A 22 -60.90 -1.36 -9.64
CA LEU A 22 -60.96 -2.16 -10.87
C LEU A 22 -60.49 -1.39 -12.12
N VAL A 23 -60.55 -0.06 -12.10
CA VAL A 23 -60.04 0.77 -13.22
C VAL A 23 -58.53 0.99 -13.07
N THR A 24 -57.99 1.00 -11.85
CA THR A 24 -56.54 1.04 -11.63
C THR A 24 -55.88 -0.31 -11.95
N MET A 25 -56.51 -1.46 -11.66
CA MET A 25 -55.96 -2.78 -12.02
C MET A 25 -55.96 -3.08 -13.52
N VAL A 26 -56.92 -2.55 -14.29
CA VAL A 26 -56.93 -2.71 -15.77
C VAL A 26 -55.96 -1.74 -16.45
N LEU A 27 -55.60 -0.63 -15.80
CA LEU A 27 -54.54 0.27 -16.27
C LEU A 27 -53.12 -0.23 -15.93
N PHE A 28 -52.96 -1.03 -14.87
CA PHE A 28 -51.69 -1.70 -14.56
C PHE A 28 -51.49 -3.01 -15.34
N GLY A 29 -52.57 -3.71 -15.74
CA GLY A 29 -52.48 -4.95 -16.53
C GLY A 29 -52.40 -4.77 -18.06
N LEU A 30 -52.35 -3.54 -18.57
CA LEU A 30 -52.18 -3.22 -19.99
C LEU A 30 -50.91 -2.41 -20.28
N ALA A 31 -50.08 -2.16 -19.27
CA ALA A 31 -48.75 -1.59 -19.41
C ALA A 31 -47.64 -2.66 -19.58
N ASP A 32 -47.97 -3.94 -19.34
CA ASP A 32 -47.05 -5.10 -19.49
C ASP A 32 -47.05 -5.73 -20.90
N LEU A 33 -47.76 -5.14 -21.86
CA LEU A 33 -47.64 -5.52 -23.27
C LEU A 33 -47.30 -4.26 -24.09
N ALA A 34 -46.10 -4.26 -24.65
CA ALA A 34 -45.54 -3.26 -25.57
C ALA A 34 -44.94 -2.00 -24.95
N VAL A 35 -43.84 -2.15 -24.21
CA VAL A 35 -42.69 -1.23 -24.31
C VAL A 35 -41.39 -2.04 -24.13
N HIS A 36 -40.85 -2.59 -25.22
CA HIS A 36 -39.42 -2.91 -25.32
C HIS A 36 -38.68 -1.57 -25.46
N THR A 37 -38.56 -0.81 -24.37
CA THR A 37 -37.61 0.31 -24.29
C THR A 37 -36.28 -0.27 -23.86
N LYS A 38 -35.28 -0.06 -24.72
CA LYS A 38 -33.85 -0.18 -24.41
C LYS A 38 -33.60 0.05 -22.92
N THR A 39 -33.22 -1.00 -22.20
CA THR A 39 -32.43 -0.84 -20.97
C THR A 39 -31.14 -0.16 -21.39
N GLN A 40 -31.11 1.16 -21.18
CA GLN A 40 -29.90 1.97 -21.17
C GLN A 40 -29.15 1.57 -19.91
N ALA A 41 -27.85 1.29 -20.02
CA ALA A 41 -26.99 1.18 -18.85
C ALA A 41 -27.18 2.46 -18.02
N GLU A 42 -27.43 2.33 -16.71
CA GLU A 42 -27.72 3.50 -15.87
C GLU A 42 -26.54 4.48 -15.85
N GLU A 43 -26.84 5.78 -15.91
CA GLU A 43 -25.84 6.85 -15.76
C GLU A 43 -25.10 6.71 -14.41
N LEU A 44 -23.82 6.34 -14.48
CA LEU A 44 -22.91 6.31 -13.34
C LEU A 44 -22.58 7.74 -12.84
N PRO A 45 -22.35 7.92 -11.52
CA PRO A 45 -22.19 9.24 -10.89
C PRO A 45 -20.98 10.05 -11.38
N GLU A 46 -21.06 11.37 -11.23
CA GLU A 46 -19.99 12.35 -11.48
C GLU A 46 -18.75 12.10 -10.62
N HIS A 47 -17.88 11.20 -11.07
CA HIS A 47 -16.51 11.11 -10.62
C HIS A 47 -15.58 11.16 -11.84
N SER A 48 -14.54 11.98 -11.72
CA SER A 48 -13.51 12.17 -12.74
C SER A 48 -12.83 10.84 -13.05
N TYR A 49 -12.88 10.41 -14.31
CA TYR A 49 -12.36 9.15 -14.87
C TYR A 49 -13.11 7.88 -14.42
N VAL A 50 -14.04 7.41 -15.26
CA VAL A 50 -14.61 6.05 -15.19
C VAL A 50 -13.71 5.15 -16.03
N ASP A 51 -12.95 4.30 -15.36
CA ASP A 51 -12.16 3.28 -16.04
C ASP A 51 -13.06 2.10 -16.42
N PHE A 52 -13.19 1.83 -17.72
CA PHE A 52 -13.90 0.66 -18.26
C PHE A 52 -13.15 -0.67 -17.99
N SER A 53 -12.28 -0.73 -16.97
CA SER A 53 -11.43 -1.87 -16.59
C SER A 53 -12.15 -3.03 -15.89
N SER A 54 -13.48 -3.02 -15.78
CA SER A 54 -14.18 -4.21 -15.27
C SER A 54 -14.30 -5.32 -16.31
N ASP A 55 -14.19 -5.01 -17.61
CA ASP A 55 -13.94 -6.02 -18.64
C ASP A 55 -12.46 -6.43 -18.55
N ARG A 56 -12.18 -7.46 -17.74
CA ARG A 56 -10.84 -8.03 -17.59
C ARG A 56 -10.35 -8.49 -18.97
N SER A 57 -9.08 -8.22 -19.27
CA SER A 57 -8.53 -8.57 -20.58
C SER A 57 -8.46 -10.08 -20.77
N THR A 58 -8.20 -10.83 -19.69
CA THR A 58 -7.96 -12.27 -19.75
C THR A 58 -8.51 -13.01 -18.52
N TRP A 59 -9.15 -14.16 -18.75
CA TRP A 59 -9.58 -15.12 -17.74
C TRP A 59 -8.94 -16.49 -17.97
N PHE A 60 -8.63 -17.21 -16.89
CA PHE A 60 -7.98 -18.51 -16.90
C PHE A 60 -8.78 -19.50 -16.06
N PHE A 61 -9.02 -20.68 -16.61
CA PHE A 61 -9.74 -21.77 -15.95
C PHE A 61 -8.94 -23.06 -16.06
N ARG A 62 -8.69 -23.73 -14.93
CA ARG A 62 -7.90 -24.96 -14.93
C ARG A 62 -8.60 -26.10 -15.66
N THR A 63 -7.86 -26.82 -16.52
CA THR A 63 -8.39 -27.91 -17.35
C THR A 63 -7.96 -29.31 -16.94
N ASP A 64 -6.98 -29.45 -16.04
CA ASP A 64 -6.46 -30.75 -15.60
C ASP A 64 -7.18 -31.38 -14.38
N GLY A 65 -8.14 -30.67 -13.77
CA GLY A 65 -9.22 -31.28 -12.98
C GLY A 65 -9.20 -31.16 -11.45
N GLY A 66 -8.70 -30.08 -10.85
CA GLY A 66 -8.89 -29.86 -9.40
C GLY A 66 -10.20 -29.16 -9.01
N ASP A 67 -10.18 -28.14 -8.14
CA ASP A 67 -11.42 -27.70 -7.44
C ASP A 67 -12.46 -27.06 -8.37
N ARG A 68 -12.07 -26.48 -9.51
CA ARG A 68 -13.02 -25.93 -10.50
C ARG A 68 -14.03 -24.92 -9.93
N SER A 69 -13.71 -24.29 -8.81
CA SER A 69 -14.44 -23.18 -8.21
C SER A 69 -13.68 -21.87 -8.35
N THR A 70 -12.42 -21.91 -8.78
CA THR A 70 -11.58 -20.71 -8.91
C THR A 70 -11.35 -20.41 -10.38
N ALA A 71 -11.45 -19.13 -10.74
CA ALA A 71 -10.93 -18.61 -11.99
C ALA A 71 -9.83 -17.60 -11.67
N PHE A 72 -8.84 -17.48 -12.56
CA PHE A 72 -7.80 -16.46 -12.44
C PHE A 72 -7.97 -15.40 -13.51
N PHE A 73 -7.53 -14.18 -13.23
CA PHE A 73 -7.50 -13.11 -14.22
C PHE A 73 -6.23 -12.27 -14.11
N ASP A 74 -5.94 -11.56 -15.19
CA ASP A 74 -4.76 -10.73 -15.32
C ASP A 74 -4.86 -9.40 -14.56
N PHE A 75 -3.71 -8.94 -14.09
CA PHE A 75 -3.58 -7.56 -13.65
C PHE A 75 -3.52 -6.66 -14.86
N PHE A 76 -4.64 -6.05 -15.21
CA PHE A 76 -4.54 -4.83 -15.99
C PHE A 76 -4.08 -3.71 -15.05
N SER A 77 -3.00 -3.01 -15.40
CA SER A 77 -2.57 -1.77 -14.74
C SER A 77 -3.10 -0.57 -15.54
N PRO A 78 -4.35 -0.14 -15.33
CA PRO A 78 -4.86 1.05 -16.01
C PRO A 78 -4.38 2.35 -15.36
N PHE A 79 -3.78 2.29 -14.17
CA PHE A 79 -3.62 3.49 -13.33
C PHE A 79 -2.25 4.16 -13.43
N ASP A 80 -1.22 3.45 -13.91
CA ASP A 80 0.08 4.04 -14.18
C ASP A 80 0.67 3.57 -15.53
N PRO A 81 0.41 4.30 -16.62
CA PRO A 81 1.04 4.02 -17.93
C PRO A 81 2.57 4.11 -17.94
N THR A 82 3.21 4.53 -16.83
CA THR A 82 4.67 4.50 -16.65
C THR A 82 5.19 3.18 -16.09
N VAL A 83 4.29 2.33 -15.58
CA VAL A 83 4.64 0.97 -15.17
C VAL A 83 4.79 0.13 -16.43
N LYS A 84 6.05 -0.02 -16.88
CA LYS A 84 6.43 -1.07 -17.83
C LYS A 84 6.19 -2.42 -17.15
N VAL A 85 5.12 -3.09 -17.54
CA VAL A 85 4.84 -4.47 -17.18
C VAL A 85 5.62 -5.32 -18.20
N GLU A 86 6.77 -5.86 -17.83
CA GLU A 86 7.52 -6.79 -18.70
C GLU A 86 6.86 -8.18 -18.61
N GLY A 87 5.73 -8.34 -19.31
CA GLY A 87 4.85 -9.50 -19.17
C GLY A 87 3.82 -9.30 -18.07
N TYR A 88 2.55 -9.61 -18.35
CA TYR A 88 1.49 -9.57 -17.34
C TYR A 88 1.40 -10.94 -16.69
N ASP A 89 1.48 -10.98 -15.37
CA ASP A 89 1.34 -12.22 -14.61
C ASP A 89 -0.15 -12.41 -14.24
N PRO A 90 -0.81 -13.49 -14.68
CA PRO A 90 -2.15 -13.81 -14.21
C PRO A 90 -2.06 -14.41 -12.82
N LEU A 91 -2.41 -13.65 -11.77
CA LEU A 91 -2.24 -14.15 -10.40
C LEU A 91 -3.45 -13.90 -9.50
N THR A 92 -4.44 -13.08 -9.90
CA THR A 92 -5.60 -12.84 -9.03
C THR A 92 -6.57 -14.00 -9.13
N SER A 93 -6.83 -14.67 -8.01
CA SER A 93 -7.92 -15.63 -7.91
C SER A 93 -9.27 -14.93 -7.69
N TYR A 94 -10.30 -15.53 -8.26
CA TYR A 94 -11.70 -15.22 -8.02
C TYR A 94 -12.46 -16.52 -7.77
N GLU A 95 -13.11 -16.59 -6.60
CA GLU A 95 -13.98 -17.71 -6.27
C GLU A 95 -15.35 -17.54 -6.94
N LEU A 96 -15.67 -18.49 -7.82
CA LEU A 96 -16.95 -18.62 -8.49
C LEU A 96 -17.99 -19.14 -7.49
N GLU A 97 -19.24 -18.71 -7.64
CA GLU A 97 -20.33 -19.21 -6.81
C GLU A 97 -20.75 -20.62 -7.21
N HIS A 98 -20.53 -20.99 -8.48
CA HIS A 98 -20.85 -22.29 -9.02
C HIS A 98 -19.59 -22.93 -9.61
N ARG A 99 -19.43 -24.23 -9.35
CA ARG A 99 -18.33 -24.99 -9.93
C ARG A 99 -18.53 -25.12 -11.44
N TYR A 100 -17.50 -24.80 -12.21
CA TYR A 100 -17.49 -25.13 -13.64
C TYR A 100 -17.20 -26.63 -13.85
N TYR A 101 -17.54 -27.15 -15.01
CA TYR A 101 -17.29 -28.55 -15.36
C TYR A 101 -17.03 -28.71 -16.85
N PHE A 102 -16.65 -29.90 -17.28
CA PHE A 102 -16.46 -30.21 -18.70
C PHE A 102 -17.69 -30.98 -19.21
N GLY A 103 -18.38 -30.40 -20.19
CA GLY A 103 -19.58 -30.95 -20.81
C GLY A 103 -19.26 -31.83 -22.03
N GLU A 104 -20.18 -31.86 -22.99
CA GLU A 104 -19.96 -32.51 -24.28
C GLU A 104 -18.78 -31.87 -25.03
N ASP A 105 -18.07 -32.67 -25.83
CA ASP A 105 -16.87 -32.26 -26.59
C ASP A 105 -15.76 -31.64 -25.73
N ASP A 106 -15.69 -32.00 -24.44
CA ASP A 106 -14.78 -31.43 -23.44
C ASP A 106 -14.90 -29.89 -23.34
N ALA A 107 -16.08 -29.33 -23.64
CA ALA A 107 -16.33 -27.90 -23.51
C ALA A 107 -16.35 -27.49 -22.03
N LEU A 108 -15.63 -26.43 -21.67
CA LEU A 108 -15.66 -25.86 -20.33
C LEU A 108 -16.97 -25.08 -20.13
N MET A 109 -17.79 -25.58 -19.20
CA MET A 109 -19.14 -25.11 -18.91
C MET A 109 -19.14 -24.24 -17.66
N VAL A 110 -19.47 -22.95 -17.81
CA VAL A 110 -19.54 -21.97 -16.73
C VAL A 110 -20.99 -21.56 -16.49
N HIS A 111 -21.35 -21.34 -15.23
CA HIS A 111 -22.67 -20.84 -14.88
C HIS A 111 -22.83 -19.38 -15.34
N ILE A 112 -23.95 -19.05 -15.98
CA ILE A 112 -24.11 -17.75 -16.64
C ILE A 112 -24.15 -16.56 -15.65
N GLU A 113 -24.56 -16.78 -14.39
CA GLU A 113 -24.48 -15.74 -13.35
C GLU A 113 -23.03 -15.46 -12.92
N ASP A 114 -22.16 -16.48 -12.93
CA ASP A 114 -20.73 -16.24 -12.69
C ASP A 114 -20.12 -15.47 -13.86
N MET A 115 -20.51 -15.78 -15.10
CA MET A 115 -20.12 -14.96 -16.27
C MET A 115 -20.61 -13.52 -16.16
N LYS A 116 -21.84 -13.28 -15.68
CA LYS A 116 -22.33 -11.93 -15.42
C LYS A 116 -21.42 -11.20 -14.44
N LYS A 117 -21.11 -11.80 -13.29
CA LYS A 117 -20.21 -11.20 -12.28
C LYS A 117 -18.79 -10.95 -12.80
N MET A 118 -18.26 -11.86 -13.61
CA MET A 118 -16.94 -11.73 -14.24
C MET A 118 -16.84 -10.51 -15.14
N TYR A 119 -17.91 -10.15 -15.84
CA TYR A 119 -17.94 -9.10 -16.85
C TYR A 119 -18.86 -7.92 -16.47
N ASP A 120 -19.32 -7.84 -15.22
CA ASP A 120 -20.19 -6.76 -14.78
C ASP A 120 -19.51 -5.37 -14.94
N PRO A 121 -20.28 -4.31 -15.23
CA PRO A 121 -21.72 -4.30 -15.55
C PRO A 121 -21.97 -4.52 -17.06
N TYR A 122 -21.00 -5.06 -17.79
CA TYR A 122 -21.00 -5.09 -19.26
C TYR A 122 -21.51 -6.38 -19.87
N PHE A 123 -21.82 -7.39 -19.05
CA PHE A 123 -22.48 -8.60 -19.48
C PHE A 123 -23.83 -8.69 -18.79
N ASP A 124 -24.90 -8.84 -19.58
CA ASP A 124 -26.22 -9.09 -19.05
C ASP A 124 -26.93 -10.15 -19.89
N TYR A 125 -27.88 -10.84 -19.27
CA TYR A 125 -28.61 -11.89 -19.95
C TYR A 125 -30.07 -11.96 -19.49
N THR A 126 -30.90 -12.50 -20.36
CA THR A 126 -32.29 -12.83 -20.04
C THR A 126 -32.64 -14.19 -20.62
N MET A 127 -33.51 -14.91 -19.93
CA MET A 127 -34.05 -16.19 -20.39
C MET A 127 -35.54 -16.02 -20.68
N GLU A 128 -35.94 -16.25 -21.94
CA GLU A 128 -37.33 -16.22 -22.40
C GLU A 128 -37.70 -17.59 -22.97
N GLU A 129 -38.48 -18.39 -22.24
CA GLU A 129 -38.82 -19.78 -22.62
C GLU A 129 -37.55 -20.61 -22.92
N ASP A 130 -37.36 -21.02 -24.18
CA ASP A 130 -36.19 -21.79 -24.65
C ASP A 130 -35.15 -20.91 -25.37
N THR A 131 -35.20 -19.60 -25.16
CA THR A 131 -34.26 -18.63 -25.78
C THR A 131 -33.43 -17.92 -24.74
N LEU A 132 -32.11 -18.07 -24.85
CA LEU A 132 -31.14 -17.28 -24.09
C LEU A 132 -30.79 -16.02 -24.90
N ARG A 133 -31.01 -14.85 -24.31
CA ARG A 133 -30.51 -13.58 -24.84
C ARG A 133 -29.34 -13.08 -24.01
N VAL A 134 -28.24 -12.75 -24.66
CA VAL A 134 -27.03 -12.22 -24.01
C VAL A 134 -26.70 -10.88 -24.63
N ARG A 135 -26.42 -9.88 -23.81
CA ARG A 135 -25.80 -8.63 -24.23
C ARG A 135 -24.41 -8.55 -23.60
N HIS A 136 -23.40 -8.33 -24.43
CA HIS A 136 -22.05 -8.05 -23.98
C HIS A 136 -21.58 -6.71 -24.55
N THR A 137 -20.99 -5.86 -23.72
CA THR A 137 -20.35 -4.61 -24.11
C THR A 137 -18.86 -4.72 -23.82
N ALA A 138 -18.01 -4.50 -24.82
CA ALA A 138 -16.57 -4.38 -24.61
C ALA A 138 -16.09 -2.96 -24.96
N PHE A 139 -14.97 -2.57 -24.39
CA PHE A 139 -14.28 -1.33 -24.73
C PHE A 139 -12.85 -1.66 -25.12
N ASP A 140 -12.58 -1.64 -26.42
CA ASP A 140 -11.21 -1.71 -26.91
C ASP A 140 -10.48 -0.43 -26.50
N LYS A 141 -9.22 -0.57 -26.10
CA LYS A 141 -8.37 0.54 -25.66
C LYS A 141 -7.17 0.63 -26.58
N LEU A 142 -6.96 1.79 -27.20
CA LEU A 142 -5.79 2.10 -28.00
C LEU A 142 -5.00 3.23 -27.36
N LEU A 143 -3.75 2.98 -26.99
CA LEU A 143 -2.84 4.06 -26.59
C LEU A 143 -2.41 4.83 -27.84
N THR A 144 -2.74 6.12 -27.90
CA THR A 144 -2.46 6.94 -29.09
C THR A 144 -1.29 7.90 -28.89
N SER A 145 -0.92 8.22 -27.65
CA SER A 145 0.24 9.09 -27.35
C SER A 145 0.68 8.98 -25.89
N GLY A 146 1.95 9.34 -25.61
CA GLY A 146 2.47 9.47 -24.24
C GLY A 146 2.80 8.13 -23.56
N ILE A 147 3.11 7.09 -24.33
CA ILE A 147 3.46 5.75 -23.81
C ILE A 147 4.62 5.89 -22.82
N GLY A 148 4.47 5.33 -21.61
CA GLY A 148 5.48 5.47 -20.56
C GLY A 148 5.43 6.80 -19.79
N GLU A 149 4.47 7.69 -20.08
CA GLU A 149 4.30 8.98 -19.41
C GLU A 149 3.04 9.01 -18.55
N ARG A 150 3.04 9.79 -17.46
CA ARG A 150 1.88 9.97 -16.56
C ARG A 150 0.64 10.61 -17.21
N SER A 151 0.75 11.12 -18.43
CA SER A 151 -0.31 11.81 -19.19
C SER A 151 -0.55 11.14 -20.56
N THR A 152 -0.76 9.84 -20.57
CA THR A 152 -1.18 9.12 -21.79
C THR A 152 -2.53 9.60 -22.31
N THR A 153 -2.69 9.45 -23.62
CA THR A 153 -3.98 9.55 -24.30
C THR A 153 -4.42 8.15 -24.70
N ILE A 154 -5.64 7.79 -24.34
CA ILE A 154 -6.24 6.49 -24.66
C ILE A 154 -7.49 6.75 -25.50
N GLN A 155 -7.64 6.05 -26.63
CA GLN A 155 -8.90 5.98 -27.36
C GLN A 155 -9.65 4.72 -26.96
N TYR A 156 -10.93 4.91 -26.67
CA TYR A 156 -11.87 3.85 -26.31
C TYR A 156 -12.84 3.62 -27.48
N THR A 157 -12.93 2.39 -27.95
CA THR A 157 -13.92 1.98 -28.96
C THR A 157 -14.92 1.02 -28.32
N LYS A 158 -16.17 1.46 -28.16
CA LYS A 158 -17.24 0.63 -27.60
C LYS A 158 -17.73 -0.35 -28.67
N LYS A 159 -17.86 -1.62 -28.26
CA LYS A 159 -18.43 -2.70 -29.05
C LYS A 159 -19.57 -3.35 -28.28
N VAL A 160 -20.66 -3.67 -28.94
CA VAL A 160 -21.84 -4.30 -28.33
C VAL A 160 -22.28 -5.49 -29.16
N TRP A 161 -22.42 -6.64 -28.51
CA TRP A 161 -23.00 -7.85 -29.07
C TRP A 161 -24.33 -8.12 -28.39
N ASP A 162 -25.37 -8.40 -29.18
CA ASP A 162 -26.65 -8.91 -28.69
C ASP A 162 -26.89 -10.27 -29.35
N LEU A 163 -26.76 -11.34 -28.58
CA LEU A 163 -26.97 -12.72 -29.02
C LEU A 163 -28.37 -13.17 -28.61
N SER A 164 -29.00 -13.98 -29.48
CA SER A 164 -30.24 -14.71 -29.20
C SER A 164 -30.02 -16.15 -29.62
N ILE A 165 -30.00 -17.06 -28.65
CA ILE A 165 -29.63 -18.47 -28.83
C ILE A 165 -30.85 -19.33 -28.52
N ASP A 166 -31.25 -20.16 -29.48
CA ASP A 166 -32.29 -21.18 -29.27
C ASP A 166 -31.63 -22.41 -28.64
N LEU A 167 -32.08 -22.75 -27.43
CA LEU A 167 -31.53 -23.86 -26.65
C LEU A 167 -31.82 -25.23 -27.28
N SER A 168 -32.78 -25.32 -28.21
CA SER A 168 -33.16 -26.57 -28.87
C SER A 168 -32.35 -26.89 -30.13
N GLU A 169 -31.72 -25.88 -30.74
CA GLU A 169 -31.04 -26.03 -32.04
C GLU A 169 -29.52 -25.80 -31.98
N ALA A 170 -28.99 -25.30 -30.85
CA ALA A 170 -27.57 -24.86 -30.72
C ALA A 170 -27.12 -23.85 -31.79
N GLU A 171 -28.10 -23.20 -32.42
CA GLU A 171 -27.95 -22.12 -33.39
C GLU A 171 -28.52 -20.84 -32.79
N GLY A 172 -27.98 -19.70 -33.23
CA GLY A 172 -28.38 -18.40 -32.74
C GLY A 172 -28.33 -17.33 -33.81
N THR A 173 -28.80 -16.15 -33.45
CA THR A 173 -28.60 -14.93 -34.21
C THR A 173 -27.90 -13.90 -33.36
N TYR A 174 -27.05 -13.08 -33.96
CA TYR A 174 -26.41 -11.97 -33.27
C TYR A 174 -26.51 -10.66 -34.05
N ASP A 175 -26.63 -9.59 -33.29
CA ASP A 175 -26.39 -8.22 -33.72
C ASP A 175 -25.05 -7.76 -33.15
N TYR A 176 -24.26 -7.05 -33.96
CA TYR A 176 -22.99 -6.44 -33.56
C TYR A 176 -23.05 -4.95 -33.86
N ARG A 177 -22.60 -4.12 -32.92
CA ARG A 177 -22.54 -2.66 -33.08
C ARG A 177 -21.20 -2.15 -32.58
N GLU A 178 -20.52 -1.39 -33.42
CA GLU A 178 -19.29 -0.69 -33.12
C GLU A 178 -19.54 0.82 -33.13
N PHE A 179 -18.99 1.51 -32.14
CA PHE A 179 -19.18 2.94 -31.94
C PHE A 179 -17.90 3.71 -32.25
N GLN A 180 -18.07 4.97 -32.65
CA GLN A 180 -16.97 5.88 -32.93
C GLN A 180 -15.99 5.96 -31.73
N PRO A 181 -14.67 5.94 -31.97
CA PRO A 181 -13.67 6.03 -30.91
C PRO A 181 -13.79 7.34 -30.11
N VAL A 182 -13.59 7.27 -28.80
CA VAL A 182 -13.57 8.44 -27.92
C VAL A 182 -12.30 8.52 -27.10
N GLU A 183 -11.75 9.73 -27.05
CA GLU A 183 -10.53 10.01 -26.31
C GLU A 183 -10.81 10.15 -24.80
N GLY A 184 -10.10 9.35 -24.00
CA GLY A 184 -10.06 9.43 -22.55
C GLY A 184 -8.62 9.52 -22.01
N GLY A 185 -8.49 9.51 -20.68
CA GLY A 185 -7.21 9.60 -19.97
C GLY A 185 -7.26 10.55 -18.77
N ARG A 186 -6.14 10.65 -18.03
CA ARG A 186 -6.01 11.36 -16.74
C ARG A 186 -6.47 12.84 -16.73
N ASN A 187 -6.51 13.49 -17.89
CA ASN A 187 -6.90 14.90 -18.04
C ASN A 187 -8.09 15.11 -18.99
N LYS A 188 -8.88 14.06 -19.24
CA LYS A 188 -10.07 14.12 -20.11
C LYS A 188 -11.34 14.04 -19.26
N GLY A 189 -12.45 14.56 -19.81
CA GLY A 189 -13.76 14.39 -19.18
C GLY A 189 -14.14 12.92 -19.09
N ALA A 190 -15.08 12.59 -18.20
CA ALA A 190 -15.65 11.24 -18.15
C ALA A 190 -16.23 10.90 -19.54
N VAL A 191 -15.85 9.73 -20.07
CA VAL A 191 -16.45 9.18 -21.28
C VAL A 191 -17.83 8.70 -20.90
N LYS A 192 -18.86 9.14 -21.65
CA LYS A 192 -20.24 8.69 -21.48
C LYS A 192 -20.58 7.66 -22.55
N PRO A 193 -20.60 6.36 -22.23
CA PRO A 193 -20.78 5.31 -23.23
C PRO A 193 -22.09 5.35 -24.01
N ASP A 194 -23.11 5.99 -23.46
CA ASP A 194 -24.44 6.08 -24.07
C ASP A 194 -24.59 7.26 -25.03
N GLU A 195 -23.64 8.20 -25.01
CA GLU A 195 -23.60 9.35 -25.91
C GLU A 195 -22.74 9.09 -27.16
N LEU A 196 -22.18 7.87 -27.30
CA LEU A 196 -21.35 7.48 -28.43
C LEU A 196 -22.19 7.23 -29.68
N ASN A 197 -21.69 7.69 -30.83
CA ASN A 197 -22.36 7.46 -32.11
C ASN A 197 -21.98 6.09 -32.66
N GLU A 198 -22.99 5.31 -33.06
CA GLU A 198 -22.79 4.05 -33.79
C GLU A 198 -22.12 4.34 -35.15
N GLU A 199 -21.05 3.60 -35.47
CA GLU A 199 -20.29 3.72 -36.71
C GLU A 199 -20.65 2.63 -37.70
N ALA A 200 -20.68 1.39 -37.23
CA ALA A 200 -20.88 0.21 -38.05
C ALA A 200 -21.59 -0.88 -37.25
N GLY A 201 -22.21 -1.82 -37.96
CA GLY A 201 -22.85 -2.95 -37.30
C GLY A 201 -23.31 -4.05 -38.26
N LEU A 202 -23.58 -5.21 -37.68
CA LEU A 202 -24.21 -6.36 -38.30
C LEU A 202 -25.55 -6.60 -37.59
N THR A 203 -26.55 -7.08 -38.33
CA THR A 203 -27.87 -7.38 -37.76
C THR A 203 -28.37 -8.73 -38.28
N GLY A 204 -28.90 -9.54 -37.37
CA GLY A 204 -29.55 -10.82 -37.67
C GLY A 204 -28.61 -11.83 -38.32
N LYS A 205 -27.34 -11.85 -37.94
CA LYS A 205 -26.38 -12.82 -38.47
C LYS A 205 -26.52 -14.14 -37.73
N SER A 206 -26.70 -15.23 -38.48
CA SER A 206 -26.75 -16.57 -37.91
C SER A 206 -25.37 -17.02 -37.46
N PHE A 207 -25.33 -17.77 -36.37
CA PHE A 207 -24.13 -18.41 -35.85
C PHE A 207 -24.47 -19.77 -35.23
N THR A 208 -23.44 -20.58 -35.01
CA THR A 208 -23.53 -21.88 -34.34
C THR A 208 -22.42 -21.94 -33.31
N LEU A 209 -22.69 -22.52 -32.13
CA LEU A 209 -21.66 -22.74 -31.13
C LEU A 209 -20.63 -23.74 -31.67
N SER A 210 -19.35 -23.42 -31.50
CA SER A 210 -18.23 -24.19 -32.05
C SER A 210 -17.96 -25.50 -31.30
N SER A 211 -18.31 -25.57 -30.02
CA SER A 211 -18.31 -26.77 -29.18
C SER A 211 -19.30 -26.63 -28.01
N GLY A 212 -19.72 -27.78 -27.47
CA GLY A 212 -20.68 -27.85 -26.36
C GLY A 212 -22.09 -27.39 -26.73
N SER A 213 -23.02 -27.58 -25.79
CA SER A 213 -24.39 -27.07 -25.87
C SER A 213 -24.75 -26.36 -24.56
N ILE A 214 -25.68 -25.41 -24.61
CA ILE A 214 -26.16 -24.75 -23.39
C ILE A 214 -26.98 -25.76 -22.59
N GLU A 215 -26.63 -25.93 -21.32
CA GLU A 215 -27.28 -26.88 -20.43
C GLU A 215 -28.13 -26.15 -19.38
N GLN A 216 -29.41 -26.50 -19.29
CA GLN A 216 -30.25 -26.10 -18.15
C GLN A 216 -30.17 -27.15 -17.05
N LYS A 217 -29.65 -26.77 -15.89
CA LYS A 217 -29.57 -27.59 -14.67
C LYS A 217 -30.47 -27.02 -13.58
N GLU A 218 -30.63 -27.76 -12.48
CA GLU A 218 -31.39 -27.29 -11.30
C GLU A 218 -30.80 -26.00 -10.72
N GLU A 219 -29.48 -25.86 -10.76
CA GLU A 219 -28.73 -24.72 -10.23
C GLU A 219 -28.77 -23.50 -11.16
N GLY A 220 -29.15 -23.70 -12.43
CA GLY A 220 -29.30 -22.63 -13.42
C GLY A 220 -28.75 -23.01 -14.79
N VAL A 221 -28.30 -22.00 -15.54
CA VAL A 221 -27.93 -22.15 -16.95
C VAL A 221 -26.41 -22.17 -17.08
N TYR A 222 -25.89 -23.22 -17.71
CA TYR A 222 -24.47 -23.37 -18.01
C TYR A 222 -24.23 -23.22 -19.50
N VAL A 223 -23.22 -22.44 -19.85
CA VAL A 223 -22.87 -22.12 -21.24
C VAL A 223 -21.44 -22.56 -21.54
N PRO A 224 -21.16 -23.02 -22.79
CA PRO A 224 -19.80 -23.34 -23.21
C PRO A 224 -19.00 -22.04 -23.34
N LEU A 225 -18.10 -21.79 -22.38
CA LEU A 225 -17.44 -20.49 -22.21
C LEU A 225 -16.71 -20.04 -23.48
N ALA A 226 -15.80 -20.87 -24.00
CA ALA A 226 -15.01 -20.54 -25.18
C ALA A 226 -15.88 -20.24 -26.40
N SER A 227 -16.84 -21.12 -26.71
CA SER A 227 -17.71 -20.96 -27.87
C SER A 227 -18.64 -19.76 -27.76
N LEU A 228 -19.16 -19.44 -26.56
CA LEU A 228 -19.99 -18.26 -26.39
C LEU A 228 -19.16 -16.98 -26.55
N MET A 229 -18.00 -16.91 -25.90
CA MET A 229 -17.13 -15.72 -25.90
C MET A 229 -16.49 -15.46 -27.27
N GLU A 230 -16.27 -16.50 -28.10
CA GLU A 230 -15.86 -16.37 -29.51
C GLU A 230 -16.78 -15.41 -30.29
N TRP A 231 -18.09 -15.55 -30.11
CA TRP A 231 -19.08 -14.70 -30.77
C TRP A 231 -19.20 -13.30 -30.18
N MET A 232 -18.52 -13.03 -29.07
CA MET A 232 -18.50 -11.74 -28.38
C MET A 232 -17.11 -11.07 -28.43
N GLY A 233 -16.31 -11.42 -29.46
CA GLY A 233 -15.04 -10.76 -29.76
C GLY A 233 -13.88 -11.17 -28.87
N LYS A 234 -13.96 -12.35 -28.23
CA LYS A 234 -12.86 -12.93 -27.48
C LYS A 234 -12.25 -14.12 -28.24
N THR A 235 -11.01 -14.44 -27.92
CA THR A 235 -10.32 -15.64 -28.38
C THR A 235 -10.06 -16.56 -27.20
N SER A 236 -9.94 -17.86 -27.45
CA SER A 236 -9.60 -18.84 -26.42
C SER A 236 -8.51 -19.79 -26.86
N PHE A 237 -7.65 -20.18 -25.93
CA PHE A 237 -6.57 -21.14 -26.15
C PHE A 237 -6.20 -21.86 -24.85
N GLU A 238 -5.68 -23.08 -24.97
CA GLU A 238 -5.13 -23.84 -23.85
C GLU A 238 -3.64 -23.56 -23.69
N GLU A 239 -3.20 -23.25 -22.47
CA GLU A 239 -1.79 -23.08 -22.13
C GLU A 239 -1.52 -23.56 -20.70
N GLN A 240 -0.49 -24.40 -20.53
CA GLN A 240 -0.04 -24.92 -19.22
C GLN A 240 -1.16 -25.53 -18.33
N GLY A 241 -2.16 -26.17 -18.94
CA GLY A 241 -3.28 -26.77 -18.19
C GLY A 241 -4.38 -25.80 -17.81
N TYR A 242 -4.46 -24.64 -18.46
CA TYR A 242 -5.51 -23.65 -18.30
C TYR A 242 -6.13 -23.27 -19.65
N LEU A 243 -7.46 -23.20 -19.67
CA LEU A 243 -8.24 -22.57 -20.73
C LEU A 243 -8.21 -21.07 -20.50
N THR A 244 -7.59 -20.35 -21.43
CA THR A 244 -7.51 -18.90 -21.43
C THR A 244 -8.61 -18.34 -22.33
N VAL A 245 -9.31 -17.31 -21.86
CA VAL A 245 -10.28 -16.53 -22.63
C VAL A 245 -9.87 -15.06 -22.59
N GLN A 246 -9.56 -14.50 -23.76
CA GLN A 246 -8.91 -13.19 -23.87
C GLN A 246 -9.60 -12.29 -24.89
N SER A 247 -9.60 -10.99 -24.63
CA SER A 247 -10.06 -9.97 -25.59
C SER A 247 -9.19 -9.94 -26.85
N GLU A 248 -9.79 -9.82 -28.04
CA GLU A 248 -9.03 -9.45 -29.24
C GLU A 248 -8.49 -8.02 -29.10
N GLY A 249 -7.29 -7.72 -29.60
CA GLY A 249 -6.85 -6.32 -29.66
C GLY A 249 -6.15 -5.75 -28.42
N VAL A 250 -5.85 -6.54 -27.39
CA VAL A 250 -5.15 -6.02 -26.20
C VAL A 250 -3.80 -5.47 -26.62
N ALA A 251 -3.61 -4.16 -26.50
CA ALA A 251 -2.34 -3.52 -26.85
C ALA A 251 -1.21 -4.16 -26.03
N ASP A 252 -0.11 -4.51 -26.69
CA ASP A 252 1.11 -4.95 -26.02
C ASP A 252 1.69 -3.78 -25.21
N VAL A 253 1.32 -3.72 -23.92
CA VAL A 253 1.84 -2.72 -22.97
C VAL A 253 3.28 -3.02 -22.56
N THR A 254 3.85 -4.14 -23.04
CA THR A 254 5.14 -4.68 -22.59
C THR A 254 6.31 -4.28 -23.50
N ALA A 255 6.06 -3.79 -24.71
CA ALA A 255 7.12 -3.43 -25.64
C ALA A 255 7.16 -1.91 -25.93
N SER A 256 8.22 -1.28 -25.43
CA SER A 256 8.80 -0.07 -26.03
C SER A 256 9.15 -0.36 -27.50
N VAL A 257 8.24 -0.07 -28.42
CA VAL A 257 8.53 -0.09 -29.85
C VAL A 257 8.88 1.33 -30.29
N ASP A 258 10.06 1.80 -29.87
CA ASP A 258 10.75 2.91 -30.56
C ASP A 258 11.34 2.36 -31.86
N ARG A 259 10.46 1.97 -32.79
CA ARG A 259 10.77 1.43 -34.12
C ARG A 259 9.94 2.20 -35.13
N PRO A 260 10.54 3.10 -35.95
CA PRO A 260 9.81 3.88 -36.95
C PRO A 260 9.23 3.04 -38.11
N ASP A 261 9.35 1.70 -38.04
CA ASP A 261 8.96 0.72 -39.05
C ASP A 261 7.76 -0.16 -38.68
N VAL A 262 7.14 -0.02 -37.49
CA VAL A 262 5.94 -0.79 -37.11
C VAL A 262 4.69 0.07 -37.27
N GLU A 263 3.80 -0.32 -38.20
CA GLU A 263 2.46 0.26 -38.27
C GLU A 263 1.61 -0.30 -37.11
N VAL A 264 0.79 0.54 -36.48
CA VAL A 264 -0.11 0.26 -35.35
C VAL A 264 -1.14 -0.86 -35.66
N SER A 265 -1.13 -1.42 -36.87
CA SER A 265 -1.95 -2.56 -37.30
C SER A 265 -1.46 -3.93 -36.84
N ASP A 266 -0.25 -4.05 -36.30
CA ASP A 266 0.26 -5.33 -35.77
C ASP A 266 -0.19 -5.51 -34.32
N VAL A 267 -1.48 -5.81 -34.16
CA VAL A 267 -2.10 -6.24 -32.91
C VAL A 267 -1.44 -7.54 -32.46
N VAL A 268 -0.44 -7.43 -31.58
CA VAL A 268 0.15 -8.57 -30.89
C VAL A 268 -0.79 -8.96 -29.76
N VAL A 269 -1.34 -10.17 -29.81
CA VAL A 269 -2.01 -10.78 -28.65
C VAL A 269 -0.94 -10.93 -27.55
N PRO A 270 -1.00 -10.16 -26.44
CA PRO A 270 -0.01 -10.26 -25.39
C PRO A 270 -0.16 -11.65 -24.78
N LYS A 271 0.92 -12.43 -24.70
CA LYS A 271 0.92 -13.72 -23.99
C LYS A 271 1.38 -13.51 -22.54
N PRO A 272 0.86 -14.28 -21.57
CA PRO A 272 1.35 -14.23 -20.20
C PRO A 272 2.87 -14.45 -20.17
N SER A 273 3.59 -13.73 -19.31
CA SER A 273 5.00 -14.04 -19.02
C SER A 273 5.06 -15.45 -18.43
N ASN A 274 5.88 -16.35 -18.98
CA ASN A 274 6.12 -17.67 -18.36
C ASN A 274 7.02 -17.61 -17.11
N ILE A 275 7.27 -16.42 -16.55
CA ILE A 275 8.22 -16.20 -15.46
C ILE A 275 7.44 -15.80 -14.23
N TRP A 276 7.55 -16.58 -13.15
CA TRP A 276 7.13 -16.15 -11.83
C TRP A 276 8.18 -15.18 -11.24
N GLN A 277 7.77 -13.95 -10.93
CA GLN A 277 8.69 -12.97 -10.33
C GLN A 277 8.68 -12.95 -8.79
N GLY A 278 7.85 -13.74 -8.13
CA GLY A 278 7.73 -13.77 -6.66
C GLY A 278 8.57 -14.85 -5.96
N GLY A 279 9.72 -15.25 -6.54
CA GLY A 279 10.55 -16.30 -5.96
C GLY A 279 11.90 -16.52 -6.66
N GLU A 280 12.81 -17.22 -5.99
CA GLU A 280 14.19 -17.48 -6.48
C GLU A 280 14.28 -18.61 -7.53
N ASP A 281 13.23 -19.43 -7.65
CA ASP A 281 13.21 -20.57 -8.58
C ASP A 281 12.77 -20.14 -9.99
N GLU A 282 13.74 -19.94 -10.88
CA GLU A 282 13.52 -19.59 -12.29
C GLU A 282 12.71 -20.66 -13.07
N THR A 283 12.50 -21.85 -12.52
CA THR A 283 11.69 -22.91 -13.13
C THR A 283 10.23 -22.92 -12.68
N TYR A 284 9.91 -22.17 -11.62
CA TYR A 284 8.55 -22.01 -11.13
C TYR A 284 7.80 -21.00 -12.02
N THR A 285 6.60 -21.37 -12.47
CA THR A 285 5.81 -20.56 -13.41
C THR A 285 4.56 -19.99 -12.78
N TRP A 286 3.89 -19.04 -13.44
CA TRP A 286 2.55 -18.58 -13.04
C TRP A 286 1.53 -19.72 -12.97
N ALA A 287 1.65 -20.73 -13.85
CA ALA A 287 0.73 -21.87 -13.87
C ALA A 287 0.92 -22.75 -12.63
N ASP A 288 2.17 -22.92 -12.18
CA ASP A 288 2.49 -23.59 -10.92
C ASP A 288 1.93 -22.81 -9.73
N TYR A 289 2.10 -21.47 -9.72
CA TYR A 289 1.49 -20.59 -8.71
C TYR A 289 -0.03 -20.77 -8.62
N MET A 290 -0.73 -20.61 -9.74
CA MET A 290 -2.20 -20.68 -9.76
C MET A 290 -2.68 -22.07 -9.33
N LYS A 291 -1.96 -23.11 -9.74
CA LYS A 291 -2.26 -24.48 -9.34
C LYS A 291 -2.09 -24.67 -7.84
N ASP A 292 -0.96 -24.22 -7.27
CA ASP A 292 -0.69 -24.36 -5.84
C ASP A 292 -1.71 -23.57 -4.99
N VAL A 293 -2.16 -22.42 -5.49
CA VAL A 293 -3.25 -21.65 -4.85
C VAL A 293 -4.57 -22.41 -4.91
N GLU A 294 -4.97 -22.89 -6.09
CA GLU A 294 -6.25 -23.60 -6.27
C GLU A 294 -6.28 -24.96 -5.53
N ASP A 295 -5.13 -25.64 -5.40
CA ASP A 295 -5.00 -26.89 -4.64
C ASP A 295 -4.83 -26.64 -3.13
N GLY A 296 -4.72 -25.38 -2.70
CA GLY A 296 -4.48 -25.00 -1.31
C GLY A 296 -3.10 -25.38 -0.77
N GLU A 297 -2.17 -25.73 -1.67
CA GLU A 297 -0.76 -26.03 -1.36
C GLU A 297 0.01 -24.75 -1.02
N ARG A 298 -0.37 -23.61 -1.60
CA ARG A 298 0.18 -22.29 -1.25
C ARG A 298 -0.64 -21.63 -0.15
N GLN A 299 -0.03 -21.47 1.03
CA GLN A 299 -0.62 -20.78 2.19
C GLN A 299 0.23 -19.60 2.68
N THR A 300 1.41 -19.40 2.11
CA THR A 300 2.37 -18.34 2.45
C THR A 300 2.98 -17.74 1.18
N GLY A 301 3.68 -16.62 1.32
CA GLY A 301 4.12 -15.77 0.22
C GLY A 301 2.98 -14.91 -0.32
N TRP A 302 3.11 -14.48 -1.58
CA TRP A 302 2.05 -13.72 -2.24
C TRP A 302 0.79 -14.54 -2.48
N LEU A 303 -0.36 -13.94 -2.21
CA LEU A 303 -1.70 -14.40 -2.55
C LEU A 303 -2.49 -13.21 -3.10
N TRP A 304 -2.78 -13.20 -4.40
CA TRP A 304 -3.66 -12.20 -5.00
C TRP A 304 -5.06 -12.75 -5.13
N GLN A 305 -6.01 -12.02 -4.56
CA GLN A 305 -7.37 -12.46 -4.38
C GLN A 305 -8.33 -11.35 -4.78
N SER A 306 -9.61 -11.67 -4.88
CA SER A 306 -10.62 -10.70 -5.25
C SER A 306 -11.98 -11.05 -4.68
N PHE A 307 -12.88 -10.07 -4.69
CA PHE A 307 -14.29 -10.25 -4.34
C PHE A 307 -15.17 -9.43 -5.27
N HIS A 308 -16.39 -9.90 -5.52
CA HIS A 308 -17.39 -9.11 -6.24
C HIS A 308 -18.07 -8.10 -5.31
N VAL A 309 -18.27 -6.88 -5.82
CA VAL A 309 -19.00 -5.80 -5.16
C VAL A 309 -20.22 -5.47 -6.00
N ALA A 310 -21.41 -5.83 -5.53
CA ALA A 310 -22.68 -5.47 -6.14
C ALA A 310 -23.06 -4.01 -5.88
N SER A 311 -23.83 -3.38 -6.77
CA SER A 311 -24.28 -1.98 -6.65
C SER A 311 -25.30 -1.71 -5.55
N ASP A 312 -25.78 -2.74 -4.85
CA ASP A 312 -26.60 -2.62 -3.65
C ASP A 312 -25.83 -2.94 -2.36
N ALA A 313 -24.56 -3.36 -2.49
CA ALA A 313 -23.68 -3.62 -1.36
C ALA A 313 -23.60 -2.39 -0.45
N SER A 314 -23.47 -2.62 0.85
CA SER A 314 -23.43 -1.52 1.82
C SER A 314 -22.44 -1.75 2.94
N PHE A 315 -21.94 -0.66 3.48
CA PHE A 315 -21.15 -0.61 4.71
C PHE A 315 -21.73 0.45 5.64
N LYS A 316 -21.31 0.48 6.91
CA LYS A 316 -21.76 1.50 7.86
C LYS A 316 -20.86 2.73 7.83
N ASP A 317 -21.43 3.91 7.85
CA ASP A 317 -20.67 5.13 8.09
C ASP A 317 -20.35 5.36 9.58
N GLU A 318 -19.75 6.51 9.87
CA GLU A 318 -19.35 6.93 11.22
C GLU A 318 -20.54 7.03 12.19
N ASP A 319 -21.74 7.32 11.68
CA ASP A 319 -22.99 7.38 12.45
C ASP A 319 -23.69 6.00 12.55
N GLY A 320 -23.14 4.99 11.88
CA GLY A 320 -23.68 3.64 11.81
C GLY A 320 -24.76 3.45 10.74
N ASP A 321 -24.99 4.45 9.89
CA ASP A 321 -25.97 4.44 8.82
C ASP A 321 -25.44 3.67 7.60
N PRO A 322 -26.30 2.93 6.87
CA PRO A 322 -25.88 2.17 5.71
C PRO A 322 -25.57 3.08 4.52
N VAL A 323 -24.35 2.99 4.00
CA VAL A 323 -23.91 3.61 2.75
C VAL A 323 -23.90 2.56 1.66
N HIS A 324 -24.75 2.74 0.65
CA HIS A 324 -24.78 1.87 -0.52
C HIS A 324 -23.68 2.24 -1.52
N VAL A 325 -23.04 1.20 -2.05
CA VAL A 325 -21.91 1.27 -2.98
C VAL A 325 -22.42 1.03 -4.38
N LYS A 326 -22.07 1.88 -5.35
CA LYS A 326 -22.38 1.63 -6.78
C LYS A 326 -21.15 1.07 -7.47
N ALA A 327 -21.20 -0.20 -7.82
CA ALA A 327 -19.99 -0.95 -8.08
C ALA A 327 -20.09 -1.94 -9.25
N ASP A 328 -20.93 -2.98 -9.10
CA ASP A 328 -21.07 -4.12 -10.00
C ASP A 328 -19.74 -4.52 -10.67
N ARG A 329 -18.77 -4.99 -9.88
CA ARG A 329 -17.51 -5.53 -10.41
C ARG A 329 -16.73 -6.37 -9.41
N ILE A 330 -15.78 -7.13 -9.93
CA ILE A 330 -14.75 -7.81 -9.14
C ILE A 330 -13.62 -6.84 -8.78
N VAL A 331 -13.30 -6.76 -7.49
CA VAL A 331 -12.26 -5.89 -6.91
C VAL A 331 -11.12 -6.74 -6.37
N PRO A 332 -9.88 -6.57 -6.91
CA PRO A 332 -8.72 -7.30 -6.44
C PRO A 332 -8.12 -6.69 -5.15
N PHE A 333 -7.38 -7.51 -4.41
CA PHE A 333 -6.50 -7.10 -3.32
C PHE A 333 -5.30 -8.05 -3.28
N SER A 334 -4.16 -7.58 -2.77
CA SER A 334 -2.96 -8.40 -2.62
C SER A 334 -2.66 -8.67 -1.15
N LEU A 335 -2.19 -9.89 -0.88
CA LEU A 335 -1.67 -10.34 0.39
C LEU A 335 -0.24 -10.84 0.19
N TYR A 336 0.65 -10.52 1.12
CA TYR A 336 1.84 -11.33 1.37
C TYR A 336 1.70 -11.94 2.76
N VAL A 337 1.79 -13.26 2.88
CA VAL A 337 1.69 -13.97 4.16
C VAL A 337 3.07 -14.55 4.50
N PRO A 338 3.67 -14.20 5.65
CA PRO A 338 5.03 -14.65 5.96
C PRO A 338 5.06 -16.17 6.15
N SER A 339 6.18 -16.81 5.79
CA SER A 339 6.41 -18.24 5.99
C SER A 339 6.34 -18.66 7.46
N THR A 340 6.49 -17.70 8.37
CA THR A 340 6.42 -17.84 9.83
C THR A 340 5.04 -17.55 10.42
N TYR A 341 3.99 -17.46 9.59
CA TYR A 341 2.63 -17.15 10.03
C TYR A 341 2.18 -17.96 11.25
N ASP A 342 1.73 -17.25 12.28
CA ASP A 342 1.17 -17.75 13.53
C ASP A 342 -0.02 -16.86 13.92
N PRO A 343 -1.25 -17.40 14.01
CA PRO A 343 -2.45 -16.60 14.30
C PRO A 343 -2.41 -15.87 15.65
N GLU A 344 -1.50 -16.24 16.57
CA GLU A 344 -1.34 -15.57 17.86
C GLU A 344 -0.23 -14.51 17.87
N LYS A 345 0.65 -14.47 16.85
CA LYS A 345 1.85 -13.60 16.85
C LYS A 345 2.03 -12.77 15.61
N THR A 346 1.49 -13.20 14.48
CA THR A 346 1.63 -12.47 13.22
C THR A 346 0.84 -11.19 13.26
N ARG A 347 1.41 -10.14 12.68
CA ARG A 347 0.79 -8.82 12.55
C ARG A 347 0.22 -8.67 11.16
N LEU A 348 -0.70 -7.74 10.98
CA LEU A 348 -1.17 -7.34 9.67
C LEU A 348 -1.03 -5.85 9.53
N THR A 349 -0.40 -5.41 8.43
CA THR A 349 -0.37 -3.99 8.07
C THR A 349 -1.03 -3.77 6.72
N PHE A 350 -1.88 -2.75 6.66
CA PHE A 350 -2.34 -2.24 5.38
C PHE A 350 -1.20 -1.48 4.68
N MET A 351 -1.07 -1.70 3.37
CA MET A 351 -0.25 -0.88 2.49
C MET A 351 -1.16 -0.19 1.46
N LEU A 352 -1.56 1.05 1.75
CA LEU A 352 -2.47 1.80 0.89
C LEU A 352 -1.74 2.45 -0.28
N HIS A 353 -2.30 2.32 -1.48
CA HIS A 353 -1.71 2.89 -2.69
C HIS A 353 -2.00 4.39 -2.87
N GLY A 354 -1.09 5.05 -3.58
CA GLY A 354 -1.25 6.46 -3.98
C GLY A 354 -2.32 6.68 -5.05
N GLY A 355 -2.55 7.93 -5.44
CA GLY A 355 -3.68 8.32 -6.29
C GLY A 355 -3.70 7.74 -7.71
N THR A 356 -2.61 7.11 -8.16
CA THR A 356 -2.53 6.46 -9.47
C THR A 356 -2.14 4.98 -9.35
N GLY A 357 -2.29 4.41 -8.17
CA GLY A 357 -1.96 3.02 -7.90
C GLY A 357 -3.17 2.09 -7.93
N ASN A 358 -2.87 0.84 -7.62
CA ASN A 358 -3.78 -0.28 -7.37
C ASN A 358 -3.18 -1.14 -6.24
N GLU A 359 -3.77 -2.30 -5.97
CA GLU A 359 -3.35 -3.29 -4.96
C GLU A 359 -1.90 -3.82 -5.11
N HIS A 360 -1.26 -3.67 -6.27
CA HIS A 360 0.15 -4.06 -6.46
C HIS A 360 1.11 -2.92 -6.20
N THR A 361 0.65 -1.70 -6.47
CA THR A 361 1.51 -0.52 -6.53
C THR A 361 2.32 -0.26 -5.25
N PRO A 362 1.80 -0.50 -4.02
CA PRO A 362 2.55 -0.26 -2.80
C PRO A 362 3.83 -1.08 -2.71
N THR A 363 3.84 -2.31 -3.22
CA THR A 363 4.96 -3.26 -3.07
C THR A 363 5.73 -3.42 -4.38
N TYR A 364 5.05 -3.52 -5.52
CA TYR A 364 5.66 -3.67 -6.84
C TYR A 364 6.65 -2.54 -7.17
N ARG A 365 6.31 -1.29 -6.86
CA ARG A 365 7.22 -0.16 -7.11
C ARG A 365 8.49 -0.21 -6.27
N LEU A 366 8.41 -0.79 -5.08
CA LEU A 366 9.57 -0.99 -4.21
C LEU A 366 10.44 -2.13 -4.75
N MET A 367 9.82 -3.28 -5.06
CA MET A 367 10.51 -4.47 -5.58
C MET A 367 11.21 -4.19 -6.92
N LYS A 368 10.57 -3.43 -7.81
CA LYS A 368 11.17 -3.02 -9.10
C LYS A 368 12.48 -2.24 -8.94
N GLU A 369 12.62 -1.53 -7.83
CA GLU A 369 13.78 -0.69 -7.52
C GLU A 369 14.79 -1.44 -6.62
N GLY A 370 14.65 -2.77 -6.51
CA GLY A 370 15.57 -3.64 -5.76
C GLY A 370 15.32 -3.65 -4.25
N ILE A 371 14.19 -3.10 -3.77
CA ILE A 371 13.88 -3.07 -2.35
C ILE A 371 13.15 -4.36 -1.95
N PRO A 372 13.71 -5.16 -1.03
CA PRO A 372 13.21 -6.49 -0.72
C PRO A 372 12.05 -6.44 0.29
N VAL A 373 10.88 -5.96 -0.14
CA VAL A 373 9.69 -5.83 0.72
C VAL A 373 9.32 -7.14 1.42
N GLU A 374 9.47 -8.26 0.72
CA GLU A 374 9.21 -9.61 1.23
C GLU A 374 10.11 -9.95 2.42
N THR A 375 11.38 -9.51 2.41
CA THR A 375 12.31 -9.73 3.53
C THR A 375 11.83 -9.05 4.80
N TYR A 376 11.30 -7.83 4.70
CA TYR A 376 10.70 -7.15 5.86
C TYR A 376 9.48 -7.90 6.40
N ALA A 377 8.60 -8.38 5.52
CA ALA A 377 7.43 -9.16 5.94
C ALA A 377 7.83 -10.45 6.68
N GLU A 378 8.84 -11.16 6.18
CA GLU A 378 9.38 -12.38 6.80
C GLU A 378 10.09 -12.11 8.12
N GLU A 379 10.95 -11.07 8.17
CA GLU A 379 11.75 -10.71 9.36
C GLU A 379 10.87 -10.24 10.52
N TYR A 380 9.91 -9.36 10.25
CA TYR A 380 9.02 -8.79 11.26
C TYR A 380 7.77 -9.64 11.53
N ASN A 381 7.54 -10.70 10.74
CA ASN A 381 6.34 -11.54 10.77
C ASN A 381 5.04 -10.72 10.58
N TYR A 382 4.94 -10.08 9.40
CA TYR A 382 3.77 -9.27 8.98
C TYR A 382 3.10 -9.83 7.74
N ILE A 383 1.77 -9.93 7.80
CA ILE A 383 0.93 -9.96 6.61
C ILE A 383 0.88 -8.55 6.02
N LEU A 384 1.19 -8.43 4.73
CA LEU A 384 1.04 -7.19 3.98
C LEU A 384 -0.28 -7.24 3.23
N LEU A 385 -1.24 -6.37 3.56
CA LEU A 385 -2.54 -6.29 2.90
C LEU A 385 -2.65 -5.01 2.07
N SER A 386 -2.78 -5.12 0.75
CA SER A 386 -2.98 -3.96 -0.12
C SER A 386 -4.35 -4.04 -0.81
N PRO A 387 -5.34 -3.24 -0.38
CA PRO A 387 -6.63 -3.14 -1.07
C PRO A 387 -6.55 -2.33 -2.36
N ASN A 388 -7.43 -2.63 -3.33
CA ASN A 388 -7.65 -1.75 -4.47
C ASN A 388 -8.63 -0.63 -4.12
N GLY A 389 -8.20 0.62 -4.26
CA GLY A 389 -8.97 1.83 -4.02
C GLY A 389 -10.05 2.13 -5.06
N TRP A 390 -10.45 1.13 -5.86
CA TRP A 390 -11.50 1.15 -6.87
C TRP A 390 -11.21 1.93 -8.16
N THR A 391 -10.77 3.18 -8.02
CA THR A 391 -10.54 4.14 -9.12
C THR A 391 -9.25 4.92 -8.92
N GLN A 392 -8.85 5.66 -9.95
CA GLN A 392 -7.84 6.70 -9.79
C GLN A 392 -8.31 7.72 -8.72
N ASN A 393 -7.39 8.14 -7.87
CA ASN A 393 -7.60 9.02 -6.73
C ASN A 393 -8.68 8.52 -5.74
N PRO A 394 -8.47 7.35 -5.10
CA PRO A 394 -9.38 6.85 -4.07
C PRO A 394 -9.64 7.89 -2.96
N ILE A 395 -10.88 7.92 -2.50
CA ILE A 395 -11.25 8.59 -1.25
C ILE A 395 -11.38 7.50 -0.19
N TRP A 396 -10.27 7.16 0.46
CA TRP A 396 -10.12 5.97 1.29
C TRP A 396 -11.11 5.86 2.46
N ARG A 397 -11.59 7.00 2.96
CA ARG A 397 -12.55 7.05 4.09
C ARG A 397 -14.02 6.82 3.72
N GLU A 398 -14.38 6.73 2.44
CA GLU A 398 -15.79 6.60 2.06
C GLU A 398 -16.01 5.76 0.78
N LYS A 399 -17.27 5.44 0.55
CA LYS A 399 -17.79 4.79 -0.67
C LYS A 399 -17.07 3.47 -1.01
N GLN A 400 -16.76 3.25 -2.29
CA GLN A 400 -16.16 2.02 -2.82
C GLN A 400 -14.79 1.73 -2.22
N ALA A 401 -13.95 2.75 -2.02
CA ALA A 401 -12.60 2.56 -1.50
C ALA A 401 -12.62 2.07 -0.06
N LEU A 402 -13.46 2.68 0.80
CA LEU A 402 -13.65 2.19 2.15
C LEU A 402 -14.28 0.78 2.17
N TYR A 403 -15.30 0.53 1.35
CA TYR A 403 -15.87 -0.81 1.23
C TYR A 403 -14.79 -1.83 0.86
N SER A 404 -13.89 -1.49 -0.07
CA SER A 404 -12.79 -2.36 -0.44
C SER A 404 -11.83 -2.63 0.71
N VAL A 405 -11.51 -1.61 1.52
CA VAL A 405 -10.66 -1.76 2.72
C VAL A 405 -11.30 -2.67 3.75
N GLU A 406 -12.57 -2.45 4.10
CA GLU A 406 -13.30 -3.30 5.05
C GLU A 406 -13.39 -4.74 4.55
N ARG A 407 -13.74 -4.90 3.26
CA ARG A 407 -13.97 -6.23 2.68
C ARG A 407 -12.68 -7.01 2.53
N SER A 408 -11.60 -6.39 2.08
CA SER A 408 -10.30 -7.06 1.98
C SER A 408 -9.75 -7.44 3.34
N LEU A 409 -9.97 -6.61 4.38
CA LEU A 409 -9.60 -6.96 5.75
C LEU A 409 -10.41 -8.14 6.27
N ALA A 410 -11.73 -8.15 6.04
CA ALA A 410 -12.58 -9.25 6.43
C ALA A 410 -12.16 -10.57 5.76
N GLU A 411 -11.84 -10.53 4.46
CA GLU A 411 -11.32 -11.68 3.71
C GLU A 411 -9.96 -12.15 4.26
N ALA A 412 -9.04 -11.21 4.49
CA ALA A 412 -7.72 -11.51 5.04
C ALA A 412 -7.81 -12.14 6.43
N LEU A 413 -8.59 -11.56 7.35
CA LEU A 413 -8.75 -12.07 8.72
C LEU A 413 -9.55 -13.37 8.79
N GLN A 414 -10.40 -13.67 7.80
CA GLN A 414 -11.08 -14.95 7.71
C GLN A 414 -10.10 -16.09 7.41
N GLN A 415 -9.12 -15.84 6.53
CA GLN A 415 -8.12 -16.85 6.12
C GLN A 415 -6.91 -16.86 7.06
N PHE A 416 -6.47 -15.68 7.49
CA PHE A 416 -5.27 -15.44 8.29
C PHE A 416 -5.62 -14.54 9.48
N PRO A 417 -6.34 -15.06 10.49
CA PRO A 417 -6.63 -14.30 11.70
C PRO A 417 -5.34 -13.83 12.38
N VAL A 418 -5.39 -12.61 12.92
CA VAL A 418 -4.36 -12.02 13.79
C VAL A 418 -5.05 -11.43 15.03
N PRO A 419 -4.33 -11.18 16.14
CA PRO A 419 -4.92 -10.51 17.30
C PRO A 419 -5.42 -9.10 16.98
N ASP A 420 -6.44 -8.62 17.70
CA ASP A 420 -7.04 -7.29 17.48
C ASP A 420 -6.03 -6.14 17.68
N ASP A 421 -5.03 -6.33 18.55
CA ASP A 421 -3.94 -5.38 18.84
C ASP A 421 -2.72 -5.52 17.91
N HIS A 422 -2.83 -6.35 16.86
CA HIS A 422 -1.76 -6.62 15.88
C HIS A 422 -2.08 -6.03 14.50
N LEU A 423 -2.98 -5.04 14.44
CA LEU A 423 -3.38 -4.34 13.22
C LEU A 423 -2.69 -2.98 13.08
N PHE A 424 -2.10 -2.75 11.91
CA PHE A 424 -1.36 -1.54 11.57
C PHE A 424 -1.78 -1.00 10.19
N ILE A 425 -1.42 0.25 9.91
CA ILE A 425 -1.77 0.89 8.64
C ILE A 425 -0.68 1.83 8.14
N THR A 426 -0.30 1.69 6.88
CA THR A 426 0.65 2.57 6.20
C THR A 426 0.25 2.84 4.74
N GLY A 427 0.87 3.86 4.15
CA GLY A 427 0.67 4.23 2.76
C GLY A 427 1.43 5.49 2.39
N ASN A 428 1.66 5.68 1.08
CA ASN A 428 2.36 6.83 0.51
C ASN A 428 1.42 7.74 -0.30
N SER A 429 1.64 9.05 -0.30
CA SER A 429 0.88 10.02 -1.11
C SER A 429 -0.61 10.04 -0.73
N LEU A 430 -1.51 9.70 -1.67
CA LEU A 430 -2.93 9.53 -1.35
C LEU A 430 -3.18 8.31 -0.46
N GLY A 431 -2.31 7.31 -0.47
CA GLY A 431 -2.30 6.22 0.50
C GLY A 431 -1.94 6.74 1.90
N GLY A 432 -0.97 7.66 2.00
CA GLY A 432 -0.61 8.32 3.25
C GLY A 432 -1.73 9.22 3.80
N ARG A 433 -2.49 9.88 2.91
CA ARG A 433 -3.77 10.50 3.29
C ARG A 433 -4.74 9.45 3.82
N GLY A 434 -4.93 8.35 3.09
CA GLY A 434 -5.83 7.26 3.46
C GLY A 434 -5.51 6.65 4.82
N THR A 435 -4.23 6.50 5.16
CA THR A 435 -3.75 6.08 6.48
C THR A 435 -4.33 6.97 7.59
N LEU A 436 -4.21 8.30 7.44
CA LEU A 436 -4.72 9.26 8.40
C LEU A 436 -6.25 9.24 8.46
N GLU A 437 -6.92 9.18 7.30
CA GLU A 437 -8.39 9.24 7.25
C GLU A 437 -9.04 7.96 7.82
N ILE A 438 -8.51 6.78 7.48
CA ILE A 438 -9.03 5.49 7.96
C ILE A 438 -8.77 5.34 9.46
N ALA A 439 -7.58 5.72 9.94
CA ALA A 439 -7.30 5.72 11.38
C ALA A 439 -8.24 6.67 12.13
N ALA A 440 -8.43 7.90 11.65
CA ALA A 440 -9.35 8.86 12.27
C ALA A 440 -10.80 8.35 12.30
N ARG A 441 -11.22 7.60 11.28
CA ARG A 441 -12.55 6.99 11.19
C ARG A 441 -12.72 5.79 12.13
N PHE A 442 -11.67 5.00 12.32
CA PHE A 442 -11.66 3.82 13.20
C PHE A 442 -10.55 3.92 14.24
N PRO A 443 -10.67 4.84 15.22
CA PRO A 443 -9.59 5.19 16.13
C PRO A 443 -9.11 4.03 17.00
N ASP A 444 -9.98 3.07 17.29
CA ASP A 444 -9.67 1.91 18.16
C ASP A 444 -9.21 0.67 17.36
N ARG A 445 -9.06 0.77 16.04
CA ARG A 445 -8.81 -0.41 15.18
C ARG A 445 -7.33 -0.74 15.03
N PHE A 446 -6.46 0.26 15.09
CA PHE A 446 -5.04 0.10 14.80
C PHE A 446 -4.23 0.32 16.06
N GLN A 447 -3.16 -0.45 16.22
CA GLN A 447 -2.18 -0.25 17.26
C GLN A 447 -1.28 0.95 16.94
N ALA A 448 -0.97 1.16 15.66
CA ALA A 448 -0.21 2.32 15.20
C ALA A 448 -0.47 2.63 13.72
N MET A 449 -0.10 3.83 13.29
CA MET A 449 -0.15 4.25 11.90
C MET A 449 1.17 4.87 11.41
N ALA A 450 1.51 4.66 10.14
CA ALA A 450 2.66 5.31 9.51
C ALA A 450 2.27 5.94 8.16
N ALA A 451 2.18 7.27 8.11
CA ALA A 451 1.78 8.00 6.91
C ALA A 451 2.99 8.64 6.22
N THR A 452 3.23 8.32 4.95
CA THR A 452 4.36 8.88 4.18
C THR A 452 3.88 9.78 3.06
N ALA A 453 4.55 10.94 2.92
CA ALA A 453 4.23 12.02 1.97
C ALA A 453 2.72 12.30 1.81
N PRO A 454 1.94 12.46 2.91
CA PRO A 454 0.48 12.41 2.83
C PRO A 454 -0.10 13.57 2.02
N LYS A 455 -1.00 13.26 1.08
CA LYS A 455 -1.71 14.27 0.25
C LYS A 455 -2.89 14.89 1.02
N ILE A 456 -2.59 15.86 1.88
CA ILE A 456 -3.56 16.53 2.78
C ILE A 456 -4.04 17.90 2.30
N THR A 457 -3.89 18.19 1.00
CA THR A 457 -4.47 19.40 0.40
C THR A 457 -5.04 19.09 -0.98
N ASP A 458 -6.13 19.78 -1.34
CA ASP A 458 -6.79 19.74 -2.65
C ASP A 458 -6.97 21.14 -3.22
N ARG A 459 -7.19 21.25 -4.54
CA ARG A 459 -7.52 22.54 -5.16
C ARG A 459 -8.93 22.96 -4.75
N ALA A 460 -9.12 24.24 -4.44
CA ALA A 460 -10.46 24.77 -4.18
C ALA A 460 -11.40 24.52 -5.39
N PRO A 461 -12.69 24.20 -5.15
CA PRO A 461 -13.67 23.91 -6.20
C PRO A 461 -13.82 25.02 -7.25
N GLU A 462 -13.63 26.29 -6.86
CA GLU A 462 -13.75 27.45 -7.75
C GLU A 462 -12.45 27.74 -8.55
N GLY A 463 -11.43 26.89 -8.40
CA GLY A 463 -10.08 27.10 -8.92
C GLY A 463 -9.28 28.08 -8.06
N GLY A 464 -7.95 27.89 -8.00
CA GLY A 464 -7.05 28.70 -7.17
C GLY A 464 -6.55 27.99 -5.92
N THR A 465 -6.46 28.71 -4.80
CA THR A 465 -5.78 28.34 -3.54
C THR A 465 -6.02 26.89 -3.11
N MET A 466 -4.98 26.19 -2.66
CA MET A 466 -5.12 24.87 -2.04
C MET A 466 -5.88 24.98 -0.73
N VAL A 467 -6.83 24.09 -0.51
CA VAL A 467 -7.57 23.92 0.73
C VAL A 467 -7.06 22.69 1.46
N ASN A 468 -6.91 22.80 2.78
CA ASN A 468 -6.77 21.64 3.64
C ASN A 468 -8.06 20.82 3.52
N ILE A 469 -7.90 19.50 3.36
CA ILE A 469 -9.01 18.55 3.26
C ILE A 469 -9.59 18.18 4.62
N GLU A 470 -8.87 18.47 5.71
CA GLU A 470 -9.34 18.32 7.09
C GLU A 470 -10.35 19.44 7.41
N GLY A 471 -11.48 19.10 8.03
CA GLY A 471 -12.61 20.02 8.19
C GLY A 471 -13.93 19.29 8.43
N THR A 472 -14.97 19.57 7.62
CA THR A 472 -16.24 18.80 7.62
C THR A 472 -16.09 17.34 7.18
N ASP A 473 -14.90 17.00 6.71
CA ASP A 473 -14.60 15.81 5.92
C ASP A 473 -13.98 14.68 6.74
N TYR A 474 -13.18 15.03 7.77
CA TYR A 474 -12.71 14.18 8.87
C TYR A 474 -11.96 15.06 9.91
N ASP A 475 -11.84 14.59 11.16
CA ASP A 475 -11.11 15.26 12.25
C ASP A 475 -9.99 14.38 12.79
N LEU A 476 -8.74 14.77 12.52
CA LEU A 476 -7.58 13.99 12.92
C LEU A 476 -7.36 13.98 14.46
N SER A 477 -8.00 14.91 15.19
CA SER A 477 -7.91 14.92 16.66
C SER A 477 -8.58 13.71 17.32
N ALA A 478 -9.41 12.97 16.58
CA ALA A 478 -9.99 11.69 17.03
C ALA A 478 -8.92 10.63 17.33
N VAL A 479 -7.74 10.72 16.70
CA VAL A 479 -6.60 9.82 16.89
C VAL A 479 -5.36 10.53 17.43
N LYS A 480 -5.55 11.62 18.19
CA LYS A 480 -4.44 12.41 18.75
C LYS A 480 -3.47 11.60 19.62
N ASP A 481 -3.97 10.53 20.23
CA ASP A 481 -3.26 9.64 21.14
C ASP A 481 -2.77 8.34 20.47
N LEU A 482 -3.20 8.05 19.23
CA LEU A 482 -2.75 6.89 18.47
C LEU A 482 -1.27 7.07 18.10
N PRO A 483 -0.38 6.09 18.39
CA PRO A 483 0.99 6.15 17.93
C PRO A 483 1.07 6.34 16.42
N ALA A 484 1.76 7.40 16.00
CA ALA A 484 1.86 7.77 14.60
C ALA A 484 3.30 8.10 14.20
N LEU A 485 3.73 7.56 13.05
CA LEU A 485 4.94 7.98 12.35
C LEU A 485 4.54 8.77 11.10
N ILE A 486 4.97 10.02 11.00
CA ILE A 486 4.70 10.89 9.86
C ILE A 486 6.02 11.16 9.13
N VAL A 487 6.10 10.77 7.86
CA VAL A 487 7.32 10.88 7.05
C VAL A 487 7.13 11.83 5.87
N GLN A 488 8.12 12.68 5.62
CA GLN A 488 8.13 13.60 4.47
C GLN A 488 9.55 13.76 3.90
N GLY A 489 9.68 13.64 2.58
CA GLY A 489 10.93 13.95 1.88
C GLY A 489 11.16 15.46 1.77
N THR A 490 12.39 15.93 2.01
CA THR A 490 12.72 17.36 1.97
C THR A 490 12.80 17.91 0.54
N ALA A 491 12.94 17.06 -0.48
CA ALA A 491 12.88 17.41 -1.89
C ALA A 491 11.52 17.10 -2.55
N ASP A 492 10.50 16.72 -1.77
CA ASP A 492 9.18 16.43 -2.30
C ASP A 492 8.48 17.70 -2.83
N THR A 493 8.27 17.71 -4.15
CA THR A 493 7.59 18.80 -4.86
C THR A 493 6.11 18.52 -5.15
N THR A 494 5.60 17.34 -4.78
CA THR A 494 4.20 16.93 -5.01
C THR A 494 3.34 17.21 -3.78
N THR A 495 3.76 16.77 -2.60
CA THR A 495 3.16 17.12 -1.30
C THR A 495 4.17 17.96 -0.56
N SER A 496 4.05 19.28 -0.70
CA SER A 496 5.14 20.19 -0.33
C SER A 496 5.44 20.15 1.17
N PHE A 497 6.75 20.04 1.48
CA PHE A 497 7.33 20.25 2.80
C PHE A 497 7.05 21.68 3.36
N LYS A 498 6.89 22.74 2.50
CA LYS A 498 6.32 24.09 2.80
C LYS A 498 5.73 24.80 1.55
N VAL A 499 4.71 25.66 1.71
CA VAL A 499 3.57 25.93 0.76
C VAL A 499 3.83 27.16 -0.15
N GLN A 500 3.46 27.19 -1.44
CA GLN A 500 2.12 27.63 -1.90
C GLN A 500 1.68 27.26 -3.33
N ILE A 501 0.37 27.03 -3.51
CA ILE A 501 -0.38 27.38 -4.73
C ILE A 501 -1.19 28.65 -4.43
N GLY A 502 -0.75 29.82 -4.90
CA GLY A 502 -1.44 31.12 -4.72
C GLY A 502 -0.53 32.30 -4.37
N SER A 503 -1.05 33.35 -3.70
CA SER A 503 -0.35 34.60 -3.32
C SER A 503 -0.29 34.90 -1.79
N GLY A 504 0.14 33.96 -0.96
CA GLY A 504 0.03 33.89 0.50
C GLY A 504 0.87 32.75 1.13
N GLU A 505 1.90 33.13 1.86
CA GLU A 505 2.86 32.27 2.56
C GLU A 505 2.17 31.30 3.54
N SER A 506 2.47 29.99 3.50
CA SER A 506 1.86 29.01 4.42
C SER A 506 2.87 27.92 4.89
N PRO A 507 2.79 27.47 6.14
CA PRO A 507 3.89 26.76 6.83
C PRO A 507 4.13 25.29 6.43
N GLY A 508 3.55 24.76 5.34
CA GLY A 508 3.58 23.30 5.06
C GLY A 508 2.24 22.67 5.34
N SER A 509 1.81 21.72 4.50
CA SER A 509 0.53 21.06 4.72
C SER A 509 0.55 20.21 6.01
N ILE A 510 1.65 19.49 6.27
CA ILE A 510 1.82 18.68 7.49
C ILE A 510 1.89 19.57 8.73
N VAL A 511 2.70 20.63 8.68
CA VAL A 511 2.85 21.58 9.80
C VAL A 511 1.54 22.28 10.14
N SER A 512 0.73 22.62 9.13
CA SER A 512 -0.55 23.31 9.35
C SER A 512 -1.71 22.38 9.72
N SER A 513 -1.68 21.12 9.31
CA SER A 513 -2.86 20.23 9.36
C SER A 513 -2.66 18.98 10.22
N VAL A 514 -1.42 18.49 10.38
CA VAL A 514 -1.14 17.23 11.09
C VAL A 514 -0.50 17.51 12.45
N MET A 515 0.58 18.30 12.49
CA MET A 515 1.32 18.62 13.72
C MET A 515 0.45 19.20 14.85
N PRO A 516 -0.54 20.07 14.58
CA PRO A 516 -1.40 20.61 15.63
C PRO A 516 -2.41 19.60 16.21
N LYS A 517 -2.51 18.40 15.62
CA LYS A 517 -3.58 17.42 15.88
C LYS A 517 -3.10 16.13 16.52
N LEU A 518 -1.87 15.72 16.20
CA LEU A 518 -1.27 14.50 16.73
C LEU A 518 -0.25 14.87 17.83
N GLU A 519 -0.63 14.65 19.09
CA GLU A 519 0.17 15.06 20.26
C GLU A 519 1.38 14.13 20.48
N ASN A 520 1.27 12.85 20.10
CA ASN A 520 2.29 11.82 20.35
C ASN A 520 2.94 11.25 19.08
N ALA A 521 2.87 11.97 17.96
CA ALA A 521 3.45 11.51 16.70
C ALA A 521 4.97 11.73 16.62
N ARG A 522 5.67 10.74 16.05
CA ARG A 522 7.07 10.82 15.60
C ARG A 522 7.08 11.44 14.20
N TYR A 523 7.86 12.51 14.01
CA TYR A 523 7.98 13.19 12.71
C TYR A 523 9.38 12.98 12.15
N MET A 524 9.48 12.33 11.00
CA MET A 524 10.75 11.96 10.37
C MET A 524 10.86 12.56 8.97
N THR A 525 12.03 13.09 8.63
CA THR A 525 12.34 13.58 7.29
C THR A 525 13.25 12.65 6.54
N VAL A 526 13.04 12.55 5.22
CA VAL A 526 14.02 11.94 4.33
C VAL A 526 14.82 13.05 3.65
N GLU A 527 16.10 13.22 4.01
CA GLU A 527 16.95 14.27 3.40
C GLU A 527 17.09 14.03 1.89
N ASN A 528 16.90 15.06 1.09
CA ASN A 528 16.83 15.00 -0.38
C ASN A 528 15.80 13.99 -0.94
N GLY A 529 14.96 13.39 -0.10
CA GLY A 529 13.94 12.43 -0.48
C GLY A 529 12.86 13.08 -1.34
N ASP A 530 12.44 12.37 -2.38
CA ASP A 530 11.35 12.80 -3.25
C ASP A 530 9.99 12.20 -2.85
N HIS A 531 8.96 12.46 -3.65
CA HIS A 531 7.59 12.06 -3.35
C HIS A 531 7.33 10.54 -3.30
N SER A 532 8.06 9.74 -4.09
CA SER A 532 7.76 8.31 -4.25
C SER A 532 8.78 7.45 -3.52
N TYR A 533 10.04 7.89 -3.45
CA TYR A 533 11.14 7.12 -2.86
C TYR A 533 11.37 7.40 -1.37
N SER A 534 10.81 8.47 -0.80
CA SER A 534 10.89 8.67 0.66
C SER A 534 10.25 7.52 1.44
N TYR A 535 9.23 6.86 0.87
CA TYR A 535 8.60 5.69 1.49
C TYR A 535 9.51 4.46 1.52
N ALA A 536 10.28 4.26 0.44
CA ALA A 536 11.25 3.18 0.31
C ALA A 536 12.36 3.26 1.37
N ALA A 537 12.88 4.46 1.60
CA ALA A 537 14.01 4.70 2.50
C ALA A 537 13.69 4.45 3.98
N VAL A 538 12.42 4.28 4.35
CA VAL A 538 11.96 4.23 5.74
C VAL A 538 11.15 2.99 6.09
N LEU A 539 11.18 1.93 5.27
CA LEU A 539 10.44 0.70 5.58
C LEU A 539 10.88 0.09 6.92
N GLU A 540 12.19 -0.05 7.14
CA GLU A 540 12.75 -0.52 8.42
C GLU A 540 12.29 0.36 9.60
N PRO A 541 12.48 1.71 9.57
CA PRO A 541 11.91 2.58 10.59
C PRO A 541 10.40 2.45 10.83
N ILE A 542 9.61 2.11 9.80
CA ILE A 542 8.16 1.89 9.93
C ILE A 542 7.87 0.60 10.69
N PHE A 543 8.52 -0.51 10.33
CA PHE A 543 8.30 -1.80 10.98
C PHE A 543 8.81 -1.80 12.42
N ASP A 544 9.99 -1.25 12.68
CA ASP A 544 10.48 -1.05 14.06
C ASP A 544 9.50 -0.22 14.89
N PHE A 545 9.01 0.89 14.34
CA PHE A 545 8.04 1.73 15.02
C PHE A 545 6.74 0.98 15.37
N PHE A 546 6.29 0.06 14.52
CA PHE A 546 5.13 -0.80 14.80
C PHE A 546 5.44 -1.82 15.91
N GLU A 547 6.61 -2.45 15.87
CA GLU A 547 7.02 -3.41 16.92
C GLU A 547 7.19 -2.75 18.29
N ASP A 548 7.70 -1.52 18.34
CA ASP A 548 7.80 -0.73 19.57
C ASP A 548 6.44 -0.67 20.29
N GLN A 549 5.33 -0.59 19.54
CA GLN A 549 4.00 -0.46 20.12
C GLN A 549 3.45 -1.76 20.71
N LEU A 550 4.10 -2.90 20.47
CA LEU A 550 3.71 -4.21 21.02
C LEU A 550 4.52 -4.59 22.26
N THR A 551 5.62 -3.90 22.53
CA THR A 551 6.48 -4.19 23.68
C THR A 551 6.03 -3.39 24.91
N GLU A 552 5.84 -4.07 26.05
CA GLU A 552 5.52 -3.40 27.33
C GLU A 552 6.75 -2.75 28.00
N GLU A 553 7.95 -2.87 27.41
CA GLU A 553 9.18 -2.28 27.95
C GLU A 553 9.29 -0.79 27.59
N ASN A 554 8.57 0.05 28.32
CA ASN A 554 8.90 1.46 28.43
C ASN A 554 10.17 1.62 29.26
N ALA A 555 11.34 1.36 28.67
CA ALA A 555 12.59 1.88 29.22
C ALA A 555 12.52 3.41 29.10
N GLU A 556 12.34 4.10 30.22
CA GLU A 556 12.47 5.56 30.22
C GLU A 556 13.89 5.93 29.80
N ALA A 557 13.98 6.78 28.77
CA ALA A 557 15.25 7.37 28.36
C ALA A 557 15.93 8.04 29.57
N PRO A 558 17.27 7.98 29.69
CA PRO A 558 17.97 8.68 30.74
C PRO A 558 17.78 10.20 30.66
N ASP A 559 17.72 10.86 31.80
CA ASP A 559 17.68 12.33 31.93
C ASP A 559 19.09 12.92 32.00
N THR A 560 20.07 12.13 32.45
CA THR A 560 21.45 12.58 32.66
C THR A 560 22.46 11.60 32.09
N ALA A 561 23.52 12.14 31.47
CA ALA A 561 24.63 11.36 30.97
C ALA A 561 25.98 11.93 31.44
N VAL A 562 26.89 11.08 31.89
CA VAL A 562 28.28 11.43 32.21
C VAL A 562 29.19 10.70 31.24
N LEU A 563 29.92 11.46 30.42
CA LEU A 563 30.90 10.90 29.49
C LEU A 563 32.32 11.18 29.98
N TYR A 564 33.20 10.18 29.84
CA TYR A 564 34.61 10.31 30.18
C TYR A 564 35.43 10.42 28.91
N LYS A 565 36.32 11.42 28.83
CA LYS A 565 37.18 11.64 27.66
C LYS A 565 38.13 10.47 27.41
N GLU A 566 38.30 10.10 26.14
CA GLU A 566 39.24 9.06 25.69
C GLU A 566 39.02 7.72 26.42
N SER A 567 37.74 7.35 26.61
CA SER A 567 37.33 6.24 27.47
C SER A 567 36.10 5.52 26.92
N ASP A 568 36.02 4.23 27.19
CA ASP A 568 34.86 3.34 26.97
C ASP A 568 33.87 3.39 28.15
N ARG A 569 33.95 4.43 28.98
CA ARG A 569 33.15 4.56 30.19
C ARG A 569 32.20 5.71 30.09
N ALA A 570 30.97 5.45 30.49
CA ALA A 570 29.94 6.45 30.69
C ALA A 570 29.09 6.14 31.92
N ALA A 571 28.18 7.04 32.25
CA ALA A 571 27.08 6.75 33.14
C ALA A 571 25.79 7.39 32.64
N ALA A 572 24.68 6.67 32.69
CA ALA A 572 23.34 7.16 32.38
C ALA A 572 22.49 7.08 33.66
N ASN A 573 21.87 8.19 34.08
CA ASN A 573 21.15 8.29 35.37
C ASN A 573 21.95 7.76 36.58
N GLY A 574 23.28 7.91 36.54
CA GLY A 574 24.21 7.46 37.58
C GLY A 574 24.59 5.97 37.52
N GLU A 575 23.96 5.17 36.67
CA GLU A 575 24.35 3.79 36.37
C GLU A 575 25.55 3.77 35.42
N GLN A 576 26.55 2.91 35.66
CA GLN A 576 27.71 2.81 34.76
C GLN A 576 27.30 2.12 33.45
N VAL A 577 27.64 2.75 32.33
CA VAL A 577 27.51 2.19 30.99
C VAL A 577 28.91 1.98 30.44
N LYS A 578 29.17 0.79 29.90
CA LYS A 578 30.40 0.53 29.15
C LYS A 578 30.08 0.71 27.67
N LEU A 579 30.84 1.58 27.04
CA LEU A 579 30.72 1.87 25.62
C LEU A 579 31.54 0.87 24.80
N ASP A 580 31.05 0.47 23.63
CA ASP A 580 31.84 -0.38 22.73
C ASP A 580 32.96 0.40 22.04
N GLN A 581 32.75 1.69 21.81
CA GLN A 581 33.76 2.61 21.28
C GLN A 581 34.25 3.57 22.35
N ASN A 582 35.56 3.86 22.32
CA ASN A 582 36.09 4.94 23.13
C ASN A 582 35.58 6.28 22.60
N THR A 583 35.22 7.17 23.50
CA THR A 583 35.03 8.59 23.15
C THR A 583 36.33 9.21 22.65
N GLU A 584 36.24 10.26 21.83
CA GLU A 584 37.41 10.97 21.30
C GLU A 584 37.33 12.46 21.58
N VAL A 585 38.48 13.14 21.55
CA VAL A 585 38.52 14.61 21.63
C VAL A 585 39.17 15.14 20.37
N VAL A 586 38.38 15.80 19.53
CA VAL A 586 38.81 16.38 18.26
C VAL A 586 38.63 17.89 18.35
N ASN A 587 39.71 18.66 18.15
CA ASN A 587 39.71 20.13 18.25
C ASN A 587 39.10 20.71 19.54
N GLY A 588 39.05 19.93 20.62
CA GLY A 588 38.42 20.32 21.88
C GLY A 588 36.96 19.90 22.04
N THR A 589 36.34 19.40 20.98
CA THR A 589 34.99 18.81 20.96
C THR A 589 35.05 17.34 21.34
N MET A 590 34.14 16.91 22.21
CA MET A 590 33.99 15.52 22.62
C MET A 590 33.16 14.78 21.58
N MET A 591 33.73 13.74 20.97
CA MET A 591 33.07 12.89 19.98
C MET A 591 32.68 11.55 20.61
N VAL A 592 31.51 11.03 20.22
CA VAL A 592 31.01 9.71 20.61
C VAL A 592 30.50 8.97 19.39
N ALA A 593 30.70 7.65 19.32
CA ALA A 593 30.10 6.84 18.27
C ALA A 593 28.57 6.81 18.42
N LEU A 594 27.84 6.80 17.30
CA LEU A 594 26.38 6.79 17.30
C LEU A 594 25.81 5.50 17.91
N SER A 595 26.47 4.35 17.70
CA SER A 595 26.18 3.10 18.42
C SER A 595 26.27 3.27 19.94
N SER A 596 27.25 4.05 20.42
CA SER A 596 27.38 4.38 21.85
C SER A 596 26.33 5.34 22.38
N VAL A 597 25.67 6.12 21.52
CA VAL A 597 24.45 6.84 21.90
C VAL A 597 23.32 5.85 22.18
N LYS A 598 23.14 4.83 21.33
CA LYS A 598 22.18 3.75 21.56
C LYS A 598 22.47 3.00 22.88
N GLU A 599 23.74 2.76 23.22
CA GLU A 599 24.11 2.14 24.51
C GLU A 599 23.71 2.97 25.74
N LEU A 600 23.74 4.30 25.63
CA LEU A 600 23.35 5.21 26.70
C LEU A 600 21.85 5.22 26.93
N TYR A 601 21.09 5.30 25.84
CA TYR A 601 19.63 5.33 25.85
C TYR A 601 18.99 3.93 25.93
N LYS A 602 19.76 2.87 25.72
CA LYS A 602 19.31 1.48 25.70
C LYS A 602 18.18 1.30 24.66
N ALA A 603 17.04 0.74 25.07
CA ALA A 603 15.88 0.51 24.19
C ALA A 603 15.15 1.80 23.79
N SER A 604 15.48 2.96 24.37
CA SER A 604 14.81 4.23 24.06
C SER A 604 15.42 4.97 22.86
N ALA A 605 16.36 4.34 22.14
CA ALA A 605 17.02 4.94 20.99
C ALA A 605 17.26 3.97 19.83
N ASP A 606 17.00 4.46 18.63
CA ASP A 606 17.26 3.76 17.38
C ASP A 606 18.08 4.59 16.42
N VAL A 607 18.85 3.89 15.59
CA VAL A 607 19.83 4.49 14.70
C VAL A 607 19.68 3.81 13.36
N TYR A 608 19.29 4.59 12.36
CA TYR A 608 19.01 4.11 11.02
C TYR A 608 20.03 4.68 10.02
N PRO A 609 20.85 3.85 9.36
CA PRO A 609 21.54 4.26 8.15
C PRO A 609 20.52 4.40 7.03
N ILE A 610 20.37 5.61 6.47
CA ILE A 610 19.42 5.86 5.38
C ILE A 610 20.17 5.97 4.05
N HIS A 611 19.69 5.23 3.06
CA HIS A 611 20.20 5.24 1.70
C HIS A 611 19.20 5.88 0.74
N LEU A 612 19.69 6.80 -0.10
CA LEU A 612 18.96 7.43 -1.18
C LEU A 612 19.16 6.64 -2.48
N TYR A 613 18.26 6.85 -3.45
CA TYR A 613 18.20 6.03 -4.67
C TYR A 613 19.42 6.16 -5.61
N ASP A 614 20.06 7.33 -5.67
CA ASP A 614 21.24 7.59 -6.51
C ASP A 614 22.56 7.45 -5.73
N SER A 615 22.48 6.84 -4.54
CA SER A 615 23.62 6.64 -3.65
C SER A 615 24.64 5.65 -4.20
N ASP A 616 25.89 5.84 -3.81
CA ASP A 616 26.93 4.85 -4.04
C ASP A 616 26.65 3.62 -3.19
N SER A 617 26.40 2.46 -3.79
CA SER A 617 26.14 1.21 -3.07
C SER A 617 27.29 0.76 -2.15
N GLU A 618 28.50 1.34 -2.33
CA GLU A 618 29.65 1.07 -1.45
C GLU A 618 29.70 2.00 -0.22
N GLN A 619 28.90 3.08 -0.17
CA GLN A 619 28.84 3.98 0.98
C GLN A 619 27.91 3.41 2.07
N PRO A 620 28.28 3.51 3.36
CA PRO A 620 27.54 2.88 4.44
C PRO A 620 26.17 3.53 4.73
N ALA A 621 25.98 4.81 4.41
CA ALA A 621 24.70 5.53 4.41
C ALA A 621 24.88 6.88 3.69
N ASP A 622 23.80 7.48 3.17
CA ASP A 622 23.82 8.90 2.77
C ASP A 622 23.77 9.83 3.98
N TYR A 623 22.98 9.45 4.97
CA TYR A 623 22.90 10.10 6.28
C TYR A 623 22.34 9.10 7.29
N TRP A 624 22.52 9.42 8.57
CA TRP A 624 22.00 8.63 9.67
C TRP A 624 20.83 9.33 10.33
N THR A 625 19.78 8.59 10.67
CA THR A 625 18.67 9.09 11.48
C THR A 625 18.73 8.48 12.87
N LEU A 626 18.98 9.31 13.88
CA LEU A 626 18.89 8.94 15.29
C LEU A 626 17.48 9.25 15.78
N VAL A 627 16.82 8.30 16.43
CA VAL A 627 15.49 8.44 17.01
C VAL A 627 15.56 8.24 18.50
N VAL A 628 15.05 9.20 19.29
CA VAL A 628 15.01 9.15 20.75
C VAL A 628 13.73 9.84 21.24
N ASN A 629 12.91 9.18 22.07
CA ASN A 629 11.69 9.78 22.65
C ASN A 629 10.78 10.47 21.61
N ASN A 630 10.53 9.82 20.46
CA ASN A 630 9.80 10.35 19.30
C ASN A 630 10.42 11.58 18.61
N GLN A 631 11.61 12.03 19.05
CA GLN A 631 12.41 13.00 18.33
C GLN A 631 13.30 12.29 17.32
N THR A 632 13.50 12.90 16.15
CA THR A 632 14.44 12.40 15.15
C THR A 632 15.57 13.41 14.93
N MET A 633 16.76 12.94 14.61
CA MET A 633 17.89 13.77 14.21
C MET A 633 18.57 13.17 12.98
N ASN A 634 18.58 13.90 11.87
CA ASN A 634 19.28 13.52 10.65
C ASN A 634 20.70 14.11 10.67
N ILE A 635 21.70 13.26 10.45
CA ILE A 635 23.12 13.57 10.57
C ILE A 635 23.85 13.07 9.31
N THR A 636 24.47 13.99 8.57
CA THR A 636 25.24 13.66 7.37
C THR A 636 26.74 13.63 7.69
N PRO A 637 27.47 12.53 7.40
CA PRO A 637 28.91 12.49 7.60
C PRO A 637 29.65 13.61 6.84
N GLY A 638 30.53 14.33 7.52
CA GLY A 638 31.32 15.43 6.95
C GLY A 638 30.60 16.78 6.85
N GLU A 639 29.31 16.85 7.17
CA GLU A 639 28.56 18.10 7.20
C GLU A 639 28.32 18.56 8.63
N GLU A 640 28.57 19.84 8.91
CA GLU A 640 28.27 20.41 10.23
C GLU A 640 26.75 20.56 10.45
N ALA A 641 25.97 20.71 9.38
CA ALA A 641 24.52 20.89 9.48
C ALA A 641 23.80 19.59 9.89
N TYR A 642 22.77 19.72 10.72
CA TYR A 642 21.87 18.62 11.06
C TYR A 642 20.42 19.07 11.07
N ARG A 643 19.49 18.11 11.03
CA ARG A 643 18.06 18.39 11.16
C ARG A 643 17.46 17.70 12.36
N LEU A 644 16.57 18.41 13.05
CA LEU A 644 15.75 17.87 14.13
C LEU A 644 14.32 17.70 13.64
N ASN A 645 13.73 16.54 13.92
CA ASN A 645 12.36 16.19 13.58
C ASN A 645 12.08 16.49 12.09
N MET A 646 11.01 17.25 11.85
CA MET A 646 10.58 17.70 10.55
C MET A 646 10.69 19.23 10.42
N GLU A 647 11.67 19.83 11.10
CA GLU A 647 11.98 21.26 10.99
C GLU A 647 12.49 21.59 9.60
N ARG A 648 12.16 22.79 9.09
CA ARG A 648 12.64 23.28 7.79
C ARG A 648 13.53 24.48 7.98
N TYR A 649 14.60 24.53 7.21
CA TYR A 649 15.61 25.57 7.24
C TYR A 649 15.72 26.31 5.90
N LYS A 650 16.51 27.39 5.88
CA LYS A 650 16.73 28.23 4.68
C LYS A 650 17.21 27.42 3.48
N GLU A 651 18.01 26.40 3.74
CA GLU A 651 18.62 25.50 2.76
C GLU A 651 17.56 24.69 1.99
N ASP A 652 16.38 24.48 2.59
CA ASP A 652 15.23 23.81 1.97
C ASP A 652 14.35 24.77 1.15
N ALA A 653 14.67 26.07 1.13
CA ALA A 653 13.91 27.09 0.41
C ALA A 653 14.21 27.06 -1.10
N LYS A 654 13.85 25.95 -1.76
CA LYS A 654 13.96 25.82 -3.22
C LYS A 654 12.82 26.61 -3.90
N VAL A 655 13.13 27.27 -5.03
CA VAL A 655 12.12 27.91 -5.88
C VAL A 655 11.22 26.83 -6.48
N THR A 656 9.93 26.87 -6.18
CA THR A 656 8.98 25.87 -6.70
C THR A 656 8.87 25.95 -8.23
N ARG A 657 8.40 24.85 -8.85
CA ARG A 657 8.11 24.76 -10.30
C ARG A 657 7.15 25.86 -10.80
N SER A 658 6.44 26.55 -9.89
CA SER A 658 5.50 27.63 -10.18
C SER A 658 6.13 29.03 -10.27
N GLY A 659 7.41 29.18 -9.91
CA GLY A 659 8.08 30.49 -9.87
C GLY A 659 7.60 31.41 -8.73
N ALA A 660 6.90 30.85 -7.72
CA ALA A 660 6.50 31.59 -6.53
C ALA A 660 7.73 32.13 -5.75
N PRO A 661 7.61 33.29 -5.06
CA PRO A 661 8.67 33.82 -4.21
C PRO A 661 9.10 32.79 -3.16
N SER A 662 10.41 32.71 -2.91
CA SER A 662 10.96 31.88 -1.83
C SER A 662 10.61 32.49 -0.47
N ASP A 663 10.26 31.65 0.50
CA ASP A 663 10.05 32.03 1.91
C ASP A 663 11.34 31.91 2.75
N GLU A 664 12.51 31.82 2.09
CA GLU A 664 13.83 31.72 2.70
C GLU A 664 14.07 32.77 3.81
N ASP A 665 13.60 34.00 3.61
CA ASP A 665 13.75 35.09 4.58
C ASP A 665 13.01 34.83 5.92
N GLN A 666 12.09 33.87 5.95
CA GLN A 666 11.29 33.50 7.13
C GLN A 666 11.82 32.27 7.88
N LEU A 667 12.81 31.59 7.32
CA LEU A 667 13.36 30.35 7.89
C LEU A 667 14.64 30.64 8.65
N ASN A 668 14.94 29.83 9.65
CA ASN A 668 16.26 29.81 10.27
C ASN A 668 17.22 28.99 9.40
N ALA A 669 18.51 29.27 9.46
CA ALA A 669 19.51 28.36 8.89
C ALA A 669 19.53 27.06 9.71
N SER A 670 19.94 25.96 9.09
CA SER A 670 20.13 24.70 9.80
C SER A 670 21.05 24.89 11.01
N PRO A 671 20.75 24.27 12.16
CA PRO A 671 21.69 24.22 13.24
C PRO A 671 22.93 23.46 12.78
N VAL A 672 24.08 23.89 13.29
CA VAL A 672 25.38 23.32 12.93
C VAL A 672 26.10 22.84 14.17
N PHE A 673 26.80 21.73 14.00
CA PHE A 673 27.74 21.19 14.97
C PHE A 673 29.02 22.02 15.05
N THR A 674 29.67 22.02 16.22
CA THR A 674 31.00 22.65 16.36
C THR A 674 32.09 21.89 15.61
N GLU A 675 31.94 20.58 15.47
CA GLU A 675 32.82 19.72 14.69
C GLU A 675 31.97 18.80 13.80
N ALA A 676 32.34 18.68 12.53
CA ALA A 676 31.61 17.82 11.61
C ALA A 676 31.64 16.34 12.07
N PRO A 677 30.52 15.62 12.01
CA PRO A 677 30.49 14.17 12.18
C PRO A 677 31.43 13.47 11.19
N TYR A 678 32.03 12.36 11.58
CA TYR A 678 32.92 11.62 10.70
C TYR A 678 32.82 10.11 10.91
N GLU A 679 33.04 9.36 9.84
CA GLU A 679 33.08 7.90 9.90
C GLU A 679 34.48 7.38 10.22
N LYS A 680 34.52 6.37 11.08
CA LYS A 680 35.75 5.69 11.44
C LYS A 680 35.46 4.24 11.80
N ASN A 681 36.07 3.30 11.06
CA ASN A 681 35.91 1.86 11.26
C ASN A 681 34.45 1.37 11.18
N GLY A 682 33.62 1.98 10.35
CA GLY A 682 32.20 1.63 10.20
C GLY A 682 31.26 2.27 11.24
N GLU A 683 31.78 3.16 12.09
CA GLU A 683 30.98 3.90 13.09
C GLU A 683 30.97 5.39 12.76
N LEU A 684 29.80 6.02 12.88
CA LEU A 684 29.67 7.48 12.78
C LEU A 684 29.95 8.11 14.14
N TYR A 685 30.99 8.95 14.21
CA TYR A 685 31.31 9.74 15.40
C TYR A 685 30.65 11.11 15.31
N VAL A 686 29.94 11.49 16.36
CA VAL A 686 29.16 12.74 16.45
C VAL A 686 29.56 13.57 17.68
N PRO A 687 29.37 14.90 17.66
CA PRO A 687 29.62 15.75 18.84
C PRO A 687 28.68 15.40 19.99
N ALA A 688 29.24 14.78 21.03
CA ALA A 688 28.47 14.11 22.06
C ALA A 688 27.60 15.08 22.88
N GLU A 689 28.14 16.21 23.30
CA GLU A 689 27.39 17.18 24.10
C GLU A 689 26.24 17.80 23.30
N GLU A 690 26.48 18.13 22.03
CA GLU A 690 25.49 18.79 21.17
C GLU A 690 24.36 17.84 20.77
N VAL A 691 24.69 16.60 20.37
CA VAL A 691 23.68 15.59 20.00
C VAL A 691 22.82 15.20 21.20
N LEU A 692 23.44 14.84 22.33
CA LEU A 692 22.70 14.37 23.50
C LEU A 692 21.86 15.51 24.11
N THR A 693 22.38 16.74 24.18
CA THR A 693 21.61 17.88 24.69
C THR A 693 20.44 18.24 23.78
N ALA A 694 20.61 18.17 22.46
CA ALA A 694 19.53 18.39 21.50
C ALA A 694 18.40 17.35 21.63
N LEU A 695 18.72 16.16 22.15
CA LEU A 695 17.79 15.06 22.46
C LEU A 695 17.40 15.01 23.95
N GLY A 696 17.59 16.12 24.67
CA GLY A 696 17.05 16.33 26.01
C GLY A 696 17.87 15.77 27.18
N LEU A 697 19.10 15.28 26.95
CA LEU A 697 19.99 14.82 28.02
C LEU A 697 20.78 15.96 28.66
N ASP A 698 20.84 15.97 29.99
CA ASP A 698 21.82 16.76 30.73
C ASP A 698 23.19 16.06 30.72
N VAL A 699 24.09 16.55 29.88
CA VAL A 699 25.43 15.94 29.67
C VAL A 699 26.48 16.56 30.60
N THR A 700 27.30 15.72 31.22
CA THR A 700 28.50 16.14 31.95
C THR A 700 29.74 15.43 31.40
N ILE A 701 30.70 16.18 30.88
CA ILE A 701 31.99 15.64 30.44
C ILE A 701 33.01 15.64 31.58
N ARG A 702 33.76 14.55 31.75
CA ARG A 702 34.80 14.40 32.78
C ARG A 702 36.12 13.88 32.21
N GLU A 703 37.21 14.29 32.87
CA GLU A 703 38.51 13.65 32.69
C GLU A 703 38.52 12.28 33.38
N GLU A 704 39.04 11.25 32.71
CA GLU A 704 39.25 9.97 33.37
C GLU A 704 40.43 10.08 34.35
N ASN A 705 40.14 10.06 35.65
CA ASN A 705 41.18 10.18 36.65
C ASN A 705 42.02 8.88 36.70
N VAL A 706 43.36 8.98 36.74
CA VAL A 706 44.29 7.83 36.68
C VAL A 706 43.95 6.76 37.72
N TRP A 707 43.48 7.16 38.91
CA TRP A 707 43.04 6.25 39.98
C TRP A 707 41.74 5.47 39.67
N GLN A 708 40.87 6.02 38.82
CA GLN A 708 39.63 5.39 38.39
C GLN A 708 39.86 4.39 37.24
N LYS A 709 40.78 4.72 36.31
CA LYS A 709 41.21 3.84 35.21
C LYS A 709 41.84 2.53 35.71
N TYR A 710 42.62 2.61 36.79
CA TYR A 710 43.27 1.44 37.39
C TYR A 710 42.51 0.81 38.56
N ARG A 711 41.27 1.22 38.88
CA ARG A 711 40.56 0.68 40.06
C ARG A 711 40.32 -0.83 39.96
N ALA A 712 40.15 -1.37 38.75
CA ALA A 712 40.12 -2.82 38.49
C ALA A 712 41.51 -3.49 38.61
N PHE A 713 42.58 -2.81 38.24
CA PHE A 713 43.97 -3.27 38.41
C PHE A 713 44.42 -3.26 39.89
N TRP A 714 43.95 -2.27 40.67
CA TRP A 714 44.22 -2.16 42.11
C TRP A 714 43.28 -3.03 42.97
N GLY A 715 42.08 -3.36 42.46
CA GLY A 715 41.12 -4.26 43.11
C GLY A 715 41.31 -5.74 42.77
N SER A 716 42.01 -6.07 41.67
CA SER A 716 42.44 -7.43 41.38
C SER A 716 43.67 -7.79 42.22
N GLY A 717 43.77 -9.05 42.66
CA GLY A 717 44.86 -9.54 43.52
C GLY A 717 46.29 -9.34 42.97
N ALA A 718 46.45 -8.86 41.73
CA ALA A 718 47.72 -8.49 41.13
C ALA A 718 48.42 -7.31 41.83
N ALA A 719 47.69 -6.30 42.33
CA ALA A 719 48.29 -5.19 43.07
C ALA A 719 48.88 -5.61 44.42
N VAL A 720 48.30 -6.64 45.06
CA VAL A 720 48.83 -7.25 46.28
C VAL A 720 50.16 -7.97 46.00
N ILE A 721 50.31 -8.58 44.83
CA ILE A 721 51.55 -9.26 44.41
C ILE A 721 52.68 -8.24 44.18
N VAL A 722 52.39 -7.10 43.54
CA VAL A 722 53.39 -6.03 43.32
C VAL A 722 53.85 -5.43 44.65
N PHE A 723 52.93 -5.18 45.60
CA PHE A 723 53.30 -4.72 46.94
C PHE A 723 54.04 -5.78 47.77
N ALA A 724 53.71 -7.06 47.62
CA ALA A 724 54.44 -8.16 48.28
C ALA A 724 55.87 -8.32 47.72
N LEU A 725 56.07 -8.11 46.41
CA LEU A 725 57.38 -8.17 45.78
C LEU A 725 58.26 -6.96 46.15
N ILE A 726 57.70 -5.74 46.18
CA ILE A 726 58.43 -4.53 46.57
C ILE A 726 58.69 -4.51 48.08
N GLY A 727 57.71 -4.87 48.90
CA GLY A 727 57.86 -5.00 50.36
C GLY A 727 58.81 -6.14 50.76
N GLY A 728 58.77 -7.26 50.04
CA GLY A 728 59.70 -8.38 50.20
C GLY A 728 61.14 -8.00 49.85
N TRP A 729 61.36 -7.22 48.80
CA TRP A 729 62.69 -6.76 48.38
C TRP A 729 63.33 -5.80 49.39
N VAL A 730 62.55 -4.90 50.00
CA VAL A 730 63.03 -3.96 51.03
C VAL A 730 63.35 -4.68 52.36
N ILE A 731 62.57 -5.69 52.74
CA ILE A 731 62.83 -6.51 53.95
C ILE A 731 64.05 -7.42 53.74
N PHE A 732 64.26 -7.96 52.54
CA PHE A 732 65.42 -8.80 52.24
C PHE A 732 66.74 -8.01 52.25
N ARG A 733 66.73 -6.76 51.77
CA ARG A 733 67.91 -5.87 51.84
C ARG A 733 68.27 -5.43 53.27
N LYS A 734 67.29 -5.19 54.14
CA LYS A 734 67.54 -4.88 55.56
C LYS A 734 68.05 -6.09 56.36
N ARG A 735 67.62 -7.32 56.05
CA ARG A 735 68.13 -8.53 56.71
C ARG A 735 69.54 -8.93 56.26
N SER A 736 69.90 -8.67 55.00
CA SER A 736 71.25 -8.92 54.47
C SER A 736 72.32 -8.01 55.09
N ALA A 737 71.99 -6.76 55.42
CA ALA A 737 72.95 -5.82 56.04
C ALA A 737 73.17 -6.08 57.54
N SER A 738 72.23 -6.71 58.26
CA SER A 738 72.36 -7.00 59.70
C SER A 738 73.09 -8.30 60.04
N LYS A 739 73.43 -9.14 59.03
CA LYS A 739 74.04 -10.47 59.24
C LYS A 739 75.54 -10.54 58.93
N SER A 740 76.18 -9.44 58.51
CA SER A 740 77.63 -9.40 58.22
C SER A 740 78.52 -8.89 59.36
N GLU A 741 77.97 -8.52 60.53
CA GLU A 741 78.77 -7.97 61.65
C GLU A 741 78.93 -8.87 62.88
N SER A 742 78.40 -10.10 62.92
CA SER A 742 78.48 -10.93 64.14
C SER A 742 79.21 -12.27 64.03
N ASN A 743 79.93 -12.58 62.94
CA ASN A 743 80.61 -13.88 62.78
C ASN A 743 82.10 -13.81 62.39
N GLN A 744 82.84 -12.82 62.90
CA GLN A 744 84.29 -12.92 63.10
C GLN A 744 84.61 -13.08 64.60
N ARG A 745 84.17 -14.19 65.21
CA ARG A 745 84.71 -14.69 66.49
C ARG A 745 84.24 -16.13 66.72
N LYS A 746 84.90 -17.10 66.07
CA LYS A 746 85.36 -18.38 66.65
C LYS A 746 85.90 -19.30 65.54
N GLN A 747 87.17 -19.64 65.69
CA GLN A 747 87.96 -20.58 64.89
C GLN A 747 87.53 -22.04 65.14
N ALA A 748 87.51 -22.85 64.08
CA ALA A 748 88.11 -24.19 63.97
C ALA A 748 87.90 -24.68 62.54
#